data_AF-A0A9D4A5A9-F1
#
_entry.id   AF-A0A9D4A5A9-F1
#
_cell.length_a   1.000
_cell.length_b   1.000
_cell.length_c   1.000
_cell.angle_alpha   90.00
_cell.angle_beta   90.00
_cell.angle_gamma   90.00
#
_symmetry.space_group_name_H-M   'P 1'
#
loop_
_entity.id
_entity.type
_entity.pdbx_description
1 polymer ?
#
loop_
_entity_poly.entity_id
_entity_poly.type
_entity_poly.pdbx_seq_one_letter_code
_entity_poly.pdbx_strand_id
1 'polypeptide(L)'
;MEKSVPLHVCHVNKTSIIINRTHAFLHSIPLLFLIHYRLSFFFQHPKNTTIPTLPWLLIFVSELLLSLAWLFTQSYRWRPVTRTVFPERLPADDKLPAIDVFICTADPNKEPSVDVMNTVISAMALNYPSKKLHVYVSDDAGSDATLRCTKEAWNFARYWVPFCRKYNLVTACPDVYFSSSEVDSGNFEDSKFKAARTKMETLEKYEVLKQQIRRIVQQHSTTGDALHNTRNYPSIIEVINEHSKKEDEIPLLVYVSREKRPSHHHNFKAGALNVLLRVSAMISNSPYILMLDCDMYCNDPTSARQAMCYYCDPQTPSSVAFVQFPQTFRNICQDDIYDSQVRNLFKIHWHGFDGVGGPTISGSNLYIKRESLLGSFSKQQELMALKRSFGPSNDFIKTLFEDYKPGFIHDGESSRMLLEKANVLASCSYENQTSWGSKVGFLYFCVVEDYFTGFALHRKGWKSVYLYPKKPQFLGTATTNFNDTSIQWMRWASGLTSVAISKFCPLIYGPLKMSWVQFMCYSELAFMPLLNCLSLWSFAFIPQLCLFNDIPLYPKVSDSNFNIFLIIFVSAILKSLYEVVTTGGQIRTWRNDWRIWMMRSVTSNFYGSLDVVFNKLGMKQASFLPTNKVIDDEQFKLYEMGIFDFRTATTFLAPLVTVILVNIAAFVRALVVNVVDNDRDGYWDKMFGQMFLSFYILVSNYTVIEGMIIRRDKGSIPLYVTLLSGVFSVFILLIGSAILC
;
A
#
# COMPACT_ATOMS: atom_id res chain seq x y z
N MET A 1 -35.22 -28.23 6.80
CA MET A 1 -34.15 -27.22 6.76
C MET A 1 -34.44 -26.30 5.58
N GLU A 2 -35.07 -25.16 5.82
CA GLU A 2 -35.14 -24.10 4.81
C GLU A 2 -33.70 -23.68 4.47
N LYS A 3 -33.33 -23.68 3.18
CA LYS A 3 -32.02 -23.21 2.75
C LYS A 3 -31.93 -21.72 3.06
N SER A 4 -31.15 -21.34 4.07
CA SER A 4 -30.90 -19.93 4.38
C SER A 4 -30.36 -19.23 3.13
N VAL A 5 -30.96 -18.10 2.77
CA VAL A 5 -30.53 -17.29 1.63
C VAL A 5 -29.08 -16.84 1.85
N PRO A 6 -28.19 -16.90 0.84
CA PRO A 6 -26.78 -16.51 1.02
C PRO A 6 -26.65 -15.02 1.33
N LEU A 7 -25.68 -14.66 2.16
CA LEU A 7 -25.38 -13.28 2.54
C LEU A 7 -24.39 -12.61 1.58
N HIS A 8 -23.70 -13.39 0.75
CA HIS A 8 -22.82 -12.90 -0.31
C HIS A 8 -22.82 -13.82 -1.53
N VAL A 9 -22.40 -13.29 -2.67
CA VAL A 9 -22.23 -14.02 -3.93
C VAL A 9 -20.90 -13.66 -4.56
N CYS A 10 -20.20 -14.67 -5.09
CA CYS A 10 -18.97 -14.49 -5.87
C CYS A 10 -19.27 -14.64 -7.36
N HIS A 11 -18.93 -13.62 -8.14
CA HIS A 11 -19.13 -13.55 -9.58
C HIS A 11 -17.78 -13.75 -10.30
N VAL A 12 -17.68 -14.83 -11.06
CA VAL A 12 -16.51 -15.12 -11.90
C VAL A 12 -16.64 -14.35 -13.22
N ASN A 13 -15.66 -13.52 -13.55
CA ASN A 13 -15.66 -12.78 -14.80
C ASN A 13 -15.17 -13.66 -15.97
N LYS A 14 -16.09 -14.43 -16.57
CA LYS A 14 -15.79 -15.39 -17.65
C LYS A 14 -15.16 -14.70 -18.87
N THR A 15 -15.64 -13.53 -19.27
CA THR A 15 -15.13 -12.79 -20.42
C THR A 15 -13.68 -12.37 -20.20
N SER A 16 -13.37 -11.78 -19.05
CA SER A 16 -11.99 -11.42 -18.70
C SER A 16 -11.07 -12.64 -18.64
N ILE A 17 -11.56 -13.79 -18.15
CA ILE A 17 -10.78 -15.05 -18.14
C ILE A 17 -10.40 -15.46 -19.55
N ILE A 18 -11.34 -15.46 -20.50
CA ILE A 18 -11.09 -15.85 -21.89
C ILE A 18 -10.06 -14.90 -22.50
N ILE A 19 -10.30 -13.59 -22.43
CA ILE A 19 -9.40 -12.57 -23.00
C ILE A 19 -7.99 -12.69 -22.42
N ASN A 20 -7.88 -12.79 -21.09
CA ASN A 20 -6.60 -12.86 -20.41
C ASN A 20 -5.82 -14.12 -20.74
N ARG A 21 -6.47 -15.29 -20.74
CA ARG A 21 -5.80 -16.56 -21.01
C ARG A 21 -5.40 -16.68 -22.48
N THR A 22 -6.25 -16.23 -23.40
CA THR A 22 -5.90 -16.17 -24.83
C THR A 22 -4.72 -15.22 -25.06
N HIS A 23 -4.74 -14.03 -24.45
CA HIS A 23 -3.60 -13.13 -24.52
C HIS A 23 -2.33 -13.76 -23.95
N ALA A 24 -2.39 -14.39 -22.76
CA ALA A 24 -1.24 -15.03 -22.14
C ALA A 24 -0.64 -16.12 -23.06
N PHE A 25 -1.48 -16.95 -23.67
CA PHE A 25 -1.05 -17.95 -24.62
C PHE A 25 -0.39 -17.32 -25.86
N LEU A 26 -1.07 -16.38 -26.52
CA LEU A 26 -0.56 -15.75 -27.75
C LEU A 26 0.73 -14.94 -27.50
N HIS A 27 0.84 -14.26 -26.36
CA HIS A 27 2.03 -13.49 -25.99
C HIS A 27 3.21 -14.38 -25.58
N SER A 28 2.95 -15.59 -25.06
CA SER A 28 4.03 -16.53 -24.72
C SER A 28 4.80 -17.04 -25.95
N ILE A 29 4.15 -17.15 -27.10
CA ILE A 29 4.75 -17.64 -28.35
C ILE A 29 5.92 -16.75 -28.81
N PRO A 30 5.75 -15.43 -29.02
CA PRO A 30 6.86 -14.57 -29.42
C PRO A 30 7.92 -14.43 -28.32
N LEU A 31 7.58 -14.56 -27.03
CA LEU A 31 8.59 -14.64 -25.95
C LEU A 31 9.49 -15.88 -26.09
N LEU A 32 8.93 -17.04 -26.47
CA LEU A 32 9.73 -18.23 -26.76
C LEU A 32 10.63 -18.02 -27.98
N PHE A 33 10.13 -17.36 -29.03
CA PHE A 33 10.95 -16.99 -30.19
C PHE A 33 12.05 -15.99 -29.83
N LEU A 34 11.79 -15.03 -28.93
CA LEU A 34 12.81 -14.10 -28.42
C LEU A 34 13.94 -14.86 -27.72
N ILE A 35 13.58 -15.77 -26.81
CA ILE A 35 14.54 -16.60 -26.09
C ILE A 35 15.35 -17.45 -27.07
N HIS A 36 14.69 -18.09 -28.05
CA HIS A 36 15.36 -18.87 -29.08
C HIS A 36 16.32 -18.00 -29.90
N TYR A 37 15.88 -16.83 -30.37
CA TYR A 37 16.70 -15.89 -31.15
C TYR A 37 17.97 -15.48 -30.39
N ARG A 38 17.83 -15.08 -29.12
CA ARG A 38 18.96 -14.70 -28.28
C ARG A 38 19.90 -15.88 -27.99
N LEU A 39 19.38 -17.08 -27.74
CA LEU A 39 20.22 -18.27 -27.54
C LEU A 39 20.97 -18.68 -28.81
N SER A 40 20.33 -18.64 -29.98
CA SER A 40 20.97 -18.95 -31.26
C SER A 40 22.15 -18.02 -31.53
N PHE A 41 22.07 -16.75 -31.13
CA PHE A 41 23.22 -15.83 -31.19
C PHE A 41 24.45 -16.36 -30.44
N PHE A 42 24.27 -16.93 -29.24
CA PHE A 42 25.40 -17.45 -28.44
C PHE A 42 25.95 -18.80 -28.92
N PHE A 43 25.14 -19.63 -29.58
CA PHE A 43 25.54 -21.00 -29.95
C PHE A 43 25.87 -21.18 -31.44
N GLN A 44 25.38 -20.31 -32.33
CA GLN A 44 25.48 -20.50 -33.78
C GLN A 44 26.32 -19.43 -34.48
N HIS A 45 26.72 -18.33 -33.81
CA HIS A 45 27.52 -17.31 -34.48
C HIS A 45 29.00 -17.72 -34.69
N PRO A 46 29.55 -17.50 -35.90
CA PRO A 46 30.92 -17.87 -36.22
C PRO A 46 31.94 -16.98 -35.52
N LYS A 47 33.10 -17.59 -35.17
CA LYS A 47 34.27 -17.00 -34.48
C LYS A 47 34.90 -15.76 -35.16
N ASN A 48 34.40 -15.31 -36.31
CA ASN A 48 35.03 -14.27 -37.15
C ASN A 48 34.33 -12.90 -37.10
N THR A 49 33.42 -12.65 -36.16
CA THR A 49 32.73 -11.35 -36.02
C THR A 49 33.03 -10.73 -34.65
N THR A 50 33.58 -9.52 -34.62
CA THR A 50 33.90 -8.73 -33.42
C THR A 50 32.65 -8.06 -32.83
N ILE A 51 31.58 -8.83 -32.57
CA ILE A 51 30.37 -8.32 -31.90
C ILE A 51 30.57 -8.49 -30.39
N PRO A 52 30.41 -7.43 -29.57
CA PRO A 52 30.63 -7.53 -28.14
C PRO A 52 29.55 -8.40 -27.49
N THR A 53 29.97 -9.53 -26.89
CA THR A 53 29.11 -10.54 -26.24
C THR A 53 28.41 -9.99 -24.99
N LEU A 54 29.06 -9.07 -24.27
CA LEU A 54 28.58 -8.57 -22.98
C LEU A 54 27.24 -7.81 -23.08
N PRO A 55 27.04 -6.83 -24.00
CA PRO A 55 25.74 -6.20 -24.22
C PRO A 55 24.60 -7.15 -24.52
N TRP A 56 24.86 -8.12 -25.40
CA TRP A 56 23.89 -9.13 -25.78
C TRP A 56 23.47 -9.98 -24.57
N LEU A 57 24.44 -10.35 -23.72
CA LEU A 57 24.16 -11.09 -22.50
C LEU A 57 23.34 -10.26 -21.50
N LEU A 58 23.72 -9.00 -21.26
CA LEU A 58 23.03 -8.13 -20.31
C LEU A 58 21.58 -7.84 -20.73
N ILE A 59 21.35 -7.59 -22.02
CA ILE A 59 20.00 -7.41 -22.56
C ILE A 59 19.22 -8.72 -22.49
N PHE A 60 19.81 -9.85 -22.86
CA PHE A 60 19.11 -11.13 -22.80
C PHE A 60 18.70 -11.49 -21.37
N VAL A 61 19.59 -11.30 -20.38
CA VAL A 61 19.24 -11.48 -18.97
C VAL A 61 18.08 -10.57 -18.56
N SER A 62 18.09 -9.31 -19.00
CA SER A 62 17.01 -8.35 -18.71
C SER A 62 15.68 -8.74 -19.35
N GLU A 63 15.70 -9.23 -20.59
CA GLU A 63 14.53 -9.78 -21.28
C GLU A 63 13.97 -11.01 -20.56
N LEU A 64 14.83 -11.89 -20.04
CA LEU A 64 14.42 -13.05 -19.23
C LEU A 64 13.79 -12.62 -17.90
N LEU A 65 14.37 -11.64 -17.22
CA LEU A 65 13.83 -11.11 -15.96
C LEU A 65 12.46 -10.43 -16.17
N LEU A 66 12.28 -9.65 -17.25
CA LEU A 66 10.99 -9.08 -17.61
C LEU A 66 9.99 -10.17 -18.03
N SER A 67 10.42 -11.21 -18.75
CA SER A 67 9.58 -12.34 -19.10
C SER A 67 9.10 -13.09 -17.86
N LEU A 68 9.96 -13.24 -16.85
CA LEU A 68 9.62 -13.82 -15.56
C LEU A 68 8.63 -12.93 -14.77
N ALA A 69 8.86 -11.62 -14.75
CA ALA A 69 7.94 -10.67 -14.14
C ALA A 69 6.56 -10.75 -14.81
N TRP A 70 6.52 -10.73 -16.15
CA TRP A 70 5.31 -10.90 -16.93
C TRP A 70 4.59 -12.22 -16.60
N LEU A 71 5.32 -13.33 -16.51
CA LEU A 71 4.77 -14.64 -16.15
C LEU A 71 4.10 -14.61 -14.78
N PHE A 72 4.76 -14.02 -13.77
CA PHE A 72 4.17 -13.86 -12.44
C PHE A 72 2.90 -13.01 -12.48
N THR A 73 2.85 -11.91 -13.24
CA THR A 73 1.65 -11.07 -13.35
C THR A 73 0.45 -11.78 -14.01
N GLN A 74 0.66 -12.87 -14.76
CA GLN A 74 -0.44 -13.65 -15.33
C GLN A 74 -1.28 -14.35 -14.26
N SER A 75 -0.71 -14.57 -13.07
CA SER A 75 -1.41 -15.20 -11.95
C SER A 75 -2.68 -14.42 -11.52
N TYR A 76 -2.60 -13.09 -11.47
CA TYR A 76 -3.76 -12.22 -11.22
C TYR A 76 -4.81 -12.28 -12.34
N ARG A 77 -4.37 -12.53 -13.56
CA ARG A 77 -5.25 -12.52 -14.73
C ARG A 77 -5.96 -13.86 -14.93
N TRP A 78 -5.57 -14.88 -14.16
CA TRP A 78 -6.00 -16.26 -14.34
C TRP A 78 -7.48 -16.52 -14.01
N ARG A 79 -7.99 -15.90 -12.95
CA ARG A 79 -9.39 -16.06 -12.49
C ARG A 79 -9.88 -14.82 -11.72
N PRO A 80 -9.99 -13.64 -12.36
CA PRO A 80 -10.55 -12.47 -11.70
C PRO A 80 -12.00 -12.69 -11.25
N VAL A 81 -12.30 -12.32 -10.02
CA VAL A 81 -13.64 -12.39 -9.43
C VAL A 81 -14.08 -11.05 -8.85
N THR A 82 -15.39 -10.85 -8.75
CA THR A 82 -16.03 -9.73 -8.06
C THR A 82 -17.06 -10.30 -7.08
N ARG A 83 -17.42 -9.53 -6.04
CA ARG A 83 -18.32 -10.02 -5.01
C ARG A 83 -19.39 -9.02 -4.67
N THR A 84 -20.57 -9.55 -4.34
CA THR A 84 -21.74 -8.79 -3.90
C THR A 84 -22.13 -9.29 -2.52
N VAL A 85 -22.53 -8.37 -1.63
CA VAL A 85 -22.97 -8.65 -0.26
C VAL A 85 -24.38 -8.14 -0.03
N PHE A 86 -25.10 -8.74 0.93
CA PHE A 86 -26.49 -8.44 1.24
C PHE A 86 -26.66 -8.14 2.75
N PRO A 87 -26.22 -6.96 3.24
CA PRO A 87 -26.31 -6.59 4.65
C PRO A 87 -27.72 -6.64 5.23
N GLU A 88 -28.75 -6.44 4.41
CA GLU A 88 -30.16 -6.51 4.77
C GLU A 88 -30.62 -7.92 5.21
N ARG A 89 -29.84 -8.96 4.88
CA ARG A 89 -30.09 -10.36 5.25
C ARG A 89 -29.35 -10.79 6.51
N LEU A 90 -28.55 -9.91 7.10
CA LEU A 90 -27.85 -10.19 8.35
C LEU A 90 -28.85 -10.48 9.48
N PRO A 91 -28.44 -11.26 10.49
CA PRO A 91 -29.27 -11.45 11.67
C PRO A 91 -29.46 -10.12 12.41
N ALA A 92 -30.45 -10.09 13.29
CA ALA A 92 -30.73 -8.95 14.14
C ALA A 92 -29.50 -8.49 14.94
N ASP A 93 -29.49 -7.20 15.30
CA ASP A 93 -28.35 -6.51 15.89
C ASP A 93 -27.84 -7.15 17.19
N ASP A 94 -28.71 -7.80 17.95
CA ASP A 94 -28.38 -8.56 19.17
C ASP A 94 -27.57 -9.84 18.88
N LYS A 95 -27.62 -10.38 17.66
CA LYS A 95 -26.88 -11.57 17.22
C LYS A 95 -25.58 -11.27 16.48
N LEU A 96 -25.35 -10.02 16.08
CA LEU A 96 -24.10 -9.62 15.43
C LEU A 96 -22.88 -9.76 16.38
N PRO A 97 -21.68 -10.09 15.91
CA PRO A 97 -20.51 -10.18 16.76
C PRO A 97 -19.97 -8.78 17.14
N ALA A 98 -19.14 -8.69 18.18
CA ALA A 98 -18.44 -7.44 18.49
C ALA A 98 -17.26 -7.17 17.54
N ILE A 99 -16.91 -5.90 17.36
CA ILE A 99 -15.84 -5.41 16.51
C ILE A 99 -14.99 -4.40 17.29
N ASP A 100 -13.68 -4.60 17.30
CA ASP A 100 -12.72 -3.57 17.70
C ASP A 100 -12.23 -2.81 16.47
N VAL A 101 -12.10 -1.49 16.54
CA VAL A 101 -11.52 -0.66 15.48
C VAL A 101 -10.17 -0.15 15.95
N PHE A 102 -9.10 -0.49 15.24
CA PHE A 102 -7.74 -0.05 15.53
C PHE A 102 -7.34 1.06 14.58
N ILE A 103 -7.00 2.23 15.13
CA ILE A 103 -6.51 3.40 14.41
C ILE A 103 -5.12 3.72 14.95
N CYS A 104 -4.08 3.66 14.12
CA CYS A 104 -2.71 3.96 14.52
C CYS A 104 -2.28 5.33 13.99
N THR A 105 -1.77 6.20 14.88
CA THR A 105 -1.16 7.49 14.54
C THR A 105 0.28 7.53 15.02
N ALA A 106 1.17 8.12 14.22
CA ALA A 106 2.60 8.12 14.49
C ALA A 106 3.12 9.41 15.14
N ASP A 107 2.62 10.57 14.70
CA ASP A 107 3.10 11.89 15.14
C ASP A 107 2.08 12.98 14.75
N PRO A 108 1.55 13.76 15.71
CA PRO A 108 0.59 14.83 15.43
C PRO A 108 1.12 15.97 14.54
N ASN A 109 2.44 16.10 14.36
CA ASN A 109 3.03 17.08 13.45
C ASN A 109 3.12 16.59 11.99
N LYS A 110 3.15 15.27 11.79
CA LYS A 110 3.23 14.66 10.44
C LYS A 110 1.87 14.25 9.92
N GLU A 111 0.92 14.02 10.82
CA GLU A 111 -0.43 13.57 10.55
C GLU A 111 -1.40 14.62 11.09
N PRO A 112 -2.12 15.36 10.21
CA PRO A 112 -3.00 16.44 10.64
C PRO A 112 -4.03 15.96 11.66
N SER A 113 -3.96 16.45 12.91
CA SER A 113 -4.77 15.89 14.01
C SER A 113 -6.28 16.03 13.78
N VAL A 114 -6.73 17.03 13.01
CA VAL A 114 -8.13 17.15 12.59
C VAL A 114 -8.56 15.97 11.72
N ASP A 115 -7.73 15.56 10.75
CA ASP A 115 -8.01 14.42 9.89
C ASP A 115 -8.00 13.11 10.69
N VAL A 116 -7.04 12.95 11.61
CA VAL A 116 -7.01 11.80 12.53
C VAL A 116 -8.29 11.72 13.35
N MET A 117 -8.74 12.85 13.93
CA MET A 117 -9.98 12.86 14.71
C MET A 117 -11.23 12.64 13.85
N ASN A 118 -11.25 13.10 12.60
CA ASN A 118 -12.33 12.76 11.65
C ASN A 118 -12.39 11.24 11.41
N THR A 119 -11.24 10.57 11.28
CA THR A 119 -11.17 9.10 11.20
C THR A 119 -11.75 8.45 12.46
N VAL A 120 -11.36 8.91 13.65
CA VAL A 120 -11.92 8.41 14.93
C VAL A 120 -13.43 8.59 15.00
N ILE A 121 -13.93 9.80 14.73
CA ILE A 121 -15.36 10.13 14.79
C ILE A 121 -16.15 9.31 13.76
N SER A 122 -15.64 9.18 12.53
CA SER A 122 -16.30 8.39 11.48
C SER A 122 -16.33 6.89 11.82
N ALA A 123 -15.30 6.36 12.48
CA ALA A 123 -15.27 4.99 12.98
C ALA A 123 -16.33 4.77 14.08
N MET A 124 -16.50 5.72 14.99
CA MET A 124 -17.57 5.68 16.00
C MET A 124 -18.97 5.81 15.38
N ALA A 125 -19.08 6.40 14.19
CA ALA A 125 -20.34 6.59 13.46
C ALA A 125 -20.69 5.44 12.50
N LEU A 126 -19.92 4.34 12.46
CA LEU A 126 -20.29 3.15 11.68
C LEU A 126 -21.69 2.65 12.06
N ASN A 127 -22.45 2.20 11.06
CA ASN A 127 -23.78 1.61 11.24
C ASN A 127 -23.64 0.21 11.84
N TYR A 128 -23.42 0.17 13.16
CA TYR A 128 -23.26 -1.04 13.94
C TYR A 128 -23.75 -0.80 15.38
N PRO A 129 -24.18 -1.84 16.12
CA PRO A 129 -24.65 -1.67 17.50
C PRO A 129 -23.56 -1.07 18.42
N SER A 130 -23.85 0.04 19.12
CA SER A 130 -22.84 0.73 19.95
C SER A 130 -22.16 -0.16 20.97
N LYS A 131 -22.92 -1.05 21.62
CA LYS A 131 -22.40 -1.97 22.65
C LYS A 131 -21.50 -3.07 22.08
N LYS A 132 -21.33 -3.10 20.76
CA LYS A 132 -20.54 -4.10 20.02
C LYS A 132 -19.46 -3.45 19.18
N LEU A 133 -19.33 -2.13 19.22
CA LEU A 133 -18.30 -1.39 18.50
C LEU A 133 -17.41 -0.70 19.52
N HIS A 134 -16.11 -0.94 19.44
CA HIS A 134 -15.13 -0.37 20.36
C HIS A 134 -13.98 0.22 19.54
N VAL A 135 -13.70 1.51 19.71
CA VAL A 135 -12.68 2.23 18.94
C VAL A 135 -11.44 2.42 19.79
N TYR A 136 -10.28 2.05 19.25
CA TYR A 136 -8.98 2.15 19.89
C TYR A 136 -8.07 3.05 19.06
N VAL A 137 -7.57 4.13 19.68
CA VAL A 137 -6.59 5.03 19.09
C VAL A 137 -5.22 4.70 19.68
N SER A 138 -4.32 4.18 18.85
CA SER A 138 -2.92 3.97 19.23
C SER A 138 -2.07 5.16 18.82
N ASP A 139 -1.52 5.86 19.81
CA ASP A 139 -0.53 6.91 19.62
C ASP A 139 0.88 6.36 19.79
N ASP A 140 1.66 6.36 18.70
CA ASP A 140 3.04 5.92 18.70
C ASP A 140 4.05 7.03 19.08
N ALA A 141 3.64 8.30 19.14
CA ALA A 141 4.46 9.38 19.69
C ALA A 141 4.31 9.48 21.22
N GLY A 142 3.17 9.03 21.76
CA GLY A 142 2.83 9.20 23.17
C GLY A 142 2.61 10.68 23.53
N SER A 143 1.98 11.44 22.63
CA SER A 143 1.79 12.88 22.78
C SER A 143 0.53 13.20 23.59
N ASP A 144 0.69 14.05 24.61
CA ASP A 144 -0.45 14.63 25.35
C ASP A 144 -1.44 15.35 24.41
N ALA A 145 -0.95 15.94 23.32
CA ALA A 145 -1.79 16.60 22.34
C ALA A 145 -2.77 15.62 21.67
N THR A 146 -2.31 14.43 21.29
CA THR A 146 -3.16 13.39 20.69
C THR A 146 -4.23 12.93 21.67
N LEU A 147 -3.87 12.72 22.94
CA LEU A 147 -4.82 12.34 23.99
C LEU A 147 -5.90 13.41 24.20
N ARG A 148 -5.50 14.69 24.31
CA ARG A 148 -6.45 15.81 24.44
C ARG A 148 -7.34 15.96 23.21
N CYS A 149 -6.79 15.81 22.00
CA CYS A 149 -7.57 15.80 20.76
C CYS A 149 -8.58 14.64 20.74
N THR A 150 -8.20 13.46 21.23
CA THR A 150 -9.09 12.29 21.34
C THR A 150 -10.26 12.57 22.30
N LYS A 151 -10.02 13.27 23.41
CA LYS A 151 -11.07 13.71 24.35
C LYS A 151 -12.05 14.69 23.69
N GLU A 152 -11.55 15.66 22.94
CA GLU A 152 -12.42 16.60 22.21
C GLU A 152 -13.21 15.92 21.10
N ALA A 153 -12.59 14.97 20.37
CA ALA A 153 -13.28 14.16 19.37
C ALA A 153 -14.43 13.36 20.00
N TRP A 154 -14.23 12.80 21.19
CA TRP A 154 -15.28 12.12 21.95
C TRP A 154 -16.41 13.07 22.34
N ASN A 155 -16.09 14.27 22.85
CA ASN A 155 -17.08 15.29 23.21
C ASN A 155 -17.99 15.64 22.02
N PHE A 156 -17.43 15.78 20.83
CA PHE A 156 -18.19 16.02 19.61
C PHE A 156 -18.98 14.79 19.15
N ALA A 157 -18.39 13.59 19.25
CA ALA A 157 -19.02 12.33 18.85
C ALA A 157 -20.36 12.09 19.57
N ARG A 158 -20.54 12.61 20.80
CA ARG A 158 -21.83 12.56 21.51
C ARG A 158 -22.99 13.24 20.82
N TYR A 159 -22.70 14.22 19.99
CA TYR A 159 -23.70 14.90 19.18
C TYR A 159 -23.77 14.29 17.79
N TRP A 160 -22.61 13.98 17.20
CA TRP A 160 -22.50 13.46 15.84
C TRP A 160 -23.08 12.05 15.69
N VAL A 161 -22.73 11.10 16.55
CA VAL A 161 -23.15 9.69 16.39
C VAL A 161 -24.68 9.54 16.48
N PRO A 162 -25.37 10.12 17.47
CA PRO A 162 -26.84 10.08 17.50
C PRO A 162 -27.47 10.80 16.31
N PHE A 163 -26.88 11.92 15.85
CA PHE A 163 -27.34 12.64 14.66
C PHE A 163 -27.26 11.76 13.41
N CYS A 164 -26.12 11.09 13.17
CA CYS A 164 -25.92 10.18 12.05
C CYS A 164 -26.99 9.09 12.00
N ARG A 165 -27.28 8.48 13.17
CA ARG A 165 -28.24 7.37 13.27
C ARG A 165 -29.67 7.83 13.12
N LYS A 166 -30.04 8.93 13.78
CA LYS A 166 -31.40 9.47 13.73
C LYS A 166 -31.82 9.79 12.29
N TYR A 167 -30.91 10.32 11.48
CA TYR A 167 -31.19 10.73 10.11
C TYR A 167 -30.67 9.74 9.05
N ASN A 168 -30.15 8.58 9.46
CA ASN A 168 -29.57 7.55 8.58
C ASN A 168 -28.60 8.14 7.54
N LEU A 169 -27.66 8.96 7.98
CA LEU A 169 -26.71 9.62 7.09
C LEU A 169 -25.90 8.58 6.32
N VAL A 170 -25.71 8.82 5.02
CA VAL A 170 -24.86 7.96 4.21
C VAL A 170 -23.39 8.34 4.32
N THR A 171 -23.07 9.49 4.93
CA THR A 171 -21.72 10.02 5.12
C THR A 171 -21.36 10.01 6.61
N ALA A 172 -20.40 9.18 7.02
CA ALA A 172 -20.02 9.06 8.43
C ALA A 172 -18.98 10.11 8.89
N CYS A 173 -18.23 10.69 7.95
CA CYS A 173 -17.21 11.70 8.25
C CYS A 173 -17.81 13.12 8.28
N PRO A 174 -17.67 13.87 9.40
CA PRO A 174 -18.28 15.19 9.53
C PRO A 174 -17.67 16.22 8.57
N ASP A 175 -16.35 16.18 8.33
CA ASP A 175 -15.69 17.09 7.39
C ASP A 175 -16.29 17.00 5.98
N VAL A 176 -16.50 15.77 5.51
CA VAL A 176 -17.08 15.50 4.20
C VAL A 176 -18.55 15.91 4.16
N TYR A 177 -19.32 15.53 5.17
CA TYR A 177 -20.75 15.86 5.26
C TYR A 177 -20.99 17.37 5.22
N PHE A 178 -20.20 18.15 5.97
CA PHE A 178 -20.36 19.61 6.03
C PHE A 178 -19.71 20.36 4.86
N SER A 179 -18.73 19.77 4.18
CA SER A 179 -18.08 20.39 3.00
C SER A 179 -18.80 20.09 1.69
N SER A 180 -19.62 19.04 1.62
CA SER A 180 -20.35 18.68 0.41
C SER A 180 -21.47 19.68 0.09
N SER A 181 -21.52 20.16 -1.16
CA SER A 181 -22.60 21.02 -1.69
C SER A 181 -23.85 20.22 -2.07
N GLU A 182 -23.69 18.92 -2.32
CA GLU A 182 -24.78 17.98 -2.50
C GLU A 182 -25.42 17.70 -1.13
N VAL A 183 -26.68 18.11 -0.98
CA VAL A 183 -27.46 17.84 0.22
C VAL A 183 -27.55 16.32 0.37
N ASP A 184 -26.77 15.75 1.30
CA ASP A 184 -26.93 14.36 1.76
C ASP A 184 -28.40 14.20 2.18
N SER A 185 -29.22 13.67 1.28
CA SER A 185 -30.66 13.57 1.43
C SER A 185 -30.95 12.38 2.33
N GLY A 186 -30.59 12.50 3.60
CA GLY A 186 -31.13 11.63 4.65
C GLY A 186 -32.66 11.65 4.61
N ASN A 187 -33.30 10.66 5.23
CA ASN A 187 -34.75 10.63 5.35
C ASN A 187 -35.23 11.76 6.28
N PHE A 188 -35.40 12.95 5.74
CA PHE A 188 -35.97 14.13 6.42
C PHE A 188 -37.50 14.11 6.37
N GLU A 189 -38.11 12.95 6.61
CA GLU A 189 -39.57 12.83 6.72
C GLU A 189 -40.09 13.53 8.00
N ASP A 190 -39.23 13.69 9.01
CA ASP A 190 -39.51 14.45 10.22
C ASP A 190 -39.23 15.95 10.00
N SER A 191 -40.14 16.84 10.43
CA SER A 191 -40.25 18.26 10.04
C SER A 191 -38.92 18.91 9.62
N LYS A 192 -38.77 19.23 8.32
CA LYS A 192 -37.54 19.78 7.70
C LYS A 192 -36.83 20.86 8.53
N PHE A 193 -37.60 21.65 9.27
CA PHE A 193 -37.09 22.70 10.16
C PHE A 193 -36.27 22.16 11.36
N LYS A 194 -36.72 21.11 12.04
CA LYS A 194 -35.98 20.51 13.18
C LYS A 194 -34.66 19.91 12.71
N ALA A 195 -34.68 19.19 11.59
CA ALA A 195 -33.47 18.60 11.02
C ALA A 195 -32.46 19.66 10.57
N ALA A 196 -32.92 20.73 9.92
CA ALA A 196 -32.07 21.86 9.53
C ALA A 196 -31.44 22.56 10.74
N ARG A 197 -32.24 22.79 11.80
CA ARG A 197 -31.73 23.37 13.06
C ARG A 197 -30.68 22.48 13.72
N THR A 198 -30.95 21.19 13.89
CA THR A 198 -29.97 20.24 14.46
C THR A 198 -28.69 20.16 13.61
N LYS A 199 -28.82 20.22 12.28
CA LYS A 199 -27.67 20.27 11.36
C LYS A 199 -26.79 21.49 11.64
N MET A 200 -27.39 22.68 11.75
CA MET A 200 -26.65 23.92 12.04
C MET A 200 -25.99 23.89 13.42
N GLU A 201 -26.71 23.42 14.46
CA GLU A 201 -26.16 23.27 15.81
C GLU A 201 -24.97 22.28 15.83
N THR A 202 -25.03 21.23 15.02
CA THR A 202 -23.95 20.23 14.92
C THR A 202 -22.77 20.77 14.12
N LEU A 203 -23.01 21.58 13.08
CA LEU A 203 -21.97 22.29 12.34
C LEU A 203 -21.20 23.27 13.25
N GLU A 204 -21.91 24.06 14.06
CA GLU A 204 -21.27 24.98 15.00
C GLU A 204 -20.34 24.23 15.97
N LYS A 205 -20.80 23.11 16.53
CA LYS A 205 -19.97 22.25 17.39
C LYS A 205 -18.78 21.64 16.66
N TYR A 206 -18.93 21.32 15.37
CA TYR A 206 -17.84 20.81 14.55
C TYR A 206 -16.77 21.88 14.31
N GLU A 207 -17.17 23.13 14.05
CA GLU A 207 -16.22 24.24 13.94
C GLU A 207 -15.50 24.50 15.26
N VAL A 208 -16.19 24.42 16.39
CA VAL A 208 -15.57 24.51 17.72
C VAL A 208 -14.54 23.41 17.93
N LEU A 209 -14.87 22.15 17.59
CA LEU A 209 -13.93 21.02 17.64
C LEU A 209 -12.66 21.33 16.82
N LYS A 210 -12.81 21.74 15.55
CA LYS A 210 -11.66 22.06 14.69
C LYS A 210 -10.79 23.15 15.29
N GLN A 211 -11.39 24.20 15.86
CA GLN A 211 -10.66 25.27 16.52
C GLN A 211 -9.92 24.77 17.78
N GLN A 212 -10.55 23.95 18.61
CA GLN A 212 -9.93 23.37 19.81
C GLN A 212 -8.74 22.48 19.45
N ILE A 213 -8.91 21.56 18.49
CA ILE A 213 -7.82 20.69 18.01
C ILE A 213 -6.64 21.55 17.52
N ARG A 214 -6.90 22.55 16.69
CA ARG A 214 -5.85 23.45 16.19
C ARG A 214 -5.12 24.17 17.32
N ARG A 215 -5.84 24.66 18.35
CA ARG A 215 -5.23 25.28 19.52
C ARG A 215 -4.37 24.30 20.33
N ILE A 216 -4.83 23.06 20.53
CA ILE A 216 -4.08 22.02 21.25
C ILE A 216 -2.76 21.73 20.52
N VAL A 217 -2.81 21.53 19.19
CA VAL A 217 -1.62 21.24 18.38
C VAL A 217 -0.66 22.43 18.38
N GLN A 218 -1.17 23.67 18.22
CA GLN A 218 -0.34 24.87 18.28
C GLN A 218 0.37 25.01 19.65
N GLN A 219 -0.35 24.79 20.75
CA GLN A 219 0.23 24.82 22.09
C GLN A 219 1.37 23.79 22.21
N HIS A 220 1.15 22.57 21.75
CA HIS A 220 2.16 21.50 21.76
C HIS A 220 3.40 21.83 20.93
N SER A 221 3.25 22.45 19.77
CA SER A 221 4.39 22.90 18.95
C SER A 221 5.19 24.01 19.64
N THR A 222 4.52 24.90 20.41
CA THR A 222 5.17 26.04 21.08
C THR A 222 5.86 25.73 22.40
N THR A 223 5.41 24.74 23.18
CA THR A 223 5.96 24.46 24.51
C THR A 223 7.33 23.78 24.51
N GLY A 224 7.88 23.43 23.34
CA GLY A 224 9.16 22.72 23.26
C GLY A 224 9.11 21.27 23.73
N ASP A 225 7.98 20.80 24.29
CA ASP A 225 7.71 19.40 24.63
C ASP A 225 7.75 18.47 23.41
N ALA A 226 7.70 19.02 22.19
CA ALA A 226 7.97 18.28 20.95
C ALA A 226 9.38 17.63 20.94
N LEU A 227 10.32 18.12 21.76
CA LEU A 227 11.66 17.54 21.97
C LEU A 227 11.75 16.59 23.18
N HIS A 228 10.71 16.46 24.01
CA HIS A 228 10.72 15.55 25.16
C HIS A 228 10.60 14.09 24.70
N ASN A 229 11.76 13.44 24.57
CA ASN A 229 12.01 11.99 24.53
C ASN A 229 10.88 11.11 23.95
N THR A 230 10.50 11.31 22.68
CA THR A 230 9.59 10.42 21.89
C THR A 230 10.05 8.95 21.80
N ARG A 231 11.18 8.62 22.42
CA ARG A 231 11.75 7.28 22.52
C ARG A 231 11.76 6.73 23.95
N ASN A 232 11.32 7.50 24.95
CA ASN A 232 11.34 7.10 26.35
C ASN A 232 10.15 7.64 27.14
N TYR A 233 9.08 6.86 27.23
CA TYR A 233 7.88 7.20 28.00
C TYR A 233 7.12 5.92 28.43
N PRO A 234 6.41 5.94 29.58
CA PRO A 234 5.61 4.81 30.04
C PRO A 234 4.37 4.58 29.15
N SER A 235 3.75 3.41 29.27
CA SER A 235 2.43 3.19 28.66
C SER A 235 1.37 4.07 29.32
N ILE A 236 0.40 4.51 28.50
CA ILE A 236 -0.77 5.26 28.94
C ILE A 236 -1.97 4.62 28.27
N ILE A 237 -2.92 4.14 29.06
CA ILE A 237 -4.19 3.61 28.57
C ILE A 237 -5.31 4.38 29.27
N GLU A 238 -6.16 5.03 28.49
CA GLU A 238 -7.29 5.79 29.01
C GLU A 238 -8.57 5.41 28.27
N VAL A 239 -9.59 4.99 29.02
CA VAL A 239 -10.94 4.80 28.50
C VAL A 239 -11.64 6.16 28.57
N ILE A 240 -11.92 6.73 27.40
CA ILE A 240 -12.40 8.11 27.32
C ILE A 240 -13.82 8.18 27.88
N ASN A 241 -13.94 8.97 28.96
CA ASN A 241 -15.15 9.21 29.73
C ASN A 241 -15.82 7.94 30.31
N GLU A 242 -15.06 7.22 31.13
CA GLU A 242 -15.42 6.05 31.95
C GLU A 242 -16.76 6.17 32.73
N HIS A 243 -17.28 7.39 32.92
CA HIS A 243 -18.47 7.70 33.73
C HIS A 243 -19.68 8.25 32.94
N SER A 244 -19.71 8.16 31.60
CA SER A 244 -20.91 8.53 30.84
C SER A 244 -22.11 7.69 31.26
N LYS A 245 -23.28 8.32 31.44
CA LYS A 245 -24.54 7.62 31.76
C LYS A 245 -24.85 6.59 30.66
N LYS A 246 -25.44 5.46 31.05
CA LYS A 246 -25.88 4.34 30.18
C LYS A 246 -26.79 4.75 29.00
N GLU A 247 -27.29 5.98 28.96
CA GLU A 247 -28.22 6.52 27.96
C GLU A 247 -27.52 7.10 26.72
N ASP A 248 -26.23 7.42 26.78
CA ASP A 248 -25.48 7.85 25.61
C ASP A 248 -25.14 6.60 24.77
N GLU A 249 -25.98 6.26 23.77
CA GLU A 249 -25.77 5.12 22.87
C GLU A 249 -24.52 5.27 21.97
N ILE A 250 -23.33 5.45 22.53
CA ILE A 250 -22.08 5.75 21.82
C ILE A 250 -21.11 4.57 21.99
N PRO A 251 -20.34 4.21 20.94
CA PRO A 251 -19.24 3.23 21.05
C PRO A 251 -18.20 3.61 22.12
N LEU A 252 -17.58 2.60 22.74
CA LEU A 252 -16.43 2.78 23.61
C LEU A 252 -15.27 3.41 22.83
N LEU A 253 -14.58 4.39 23.42
CA LEU A 253 -13.34 4.96 22.87
C LEU A 253 -12.20 4.78 23.86
N VAL A 254 -11.10 4.19 23.41
CA VAL A 254 -9.92 3.90 24.24
C VAL A 254 -8.69 4.51 23.58
N TYR A 255 -7.97 5.33 24.32
CA TYR A 255 -6.65 5.83 23.94
C TYR A 255 -5.57 4.88 24.48
N VAL A 256 -4.59 4.53 23.63
CA VAL A 256 -3.47 3.66 23.97
C VAL A 256 -2.17 4.28 23.47
N SER A 257 -1.28 4.62 24.38
CA SER A 257 0.14 4.84 24.13
C SER A 257 0.91 3.69 24.72
N ARG A 258 1.74 3.02 23.92
CA ARG A 258 2.57 1.91 24.38
C ARG A 258 3.82 2.41 25.07
N GLU A 259 4.40 1.62 25.97
CA GLU A 259 5.70 1.98 26.53
C GLU A 259 6.77 1.96 25.44
N LYS A 260 7.62 3.00 25.40
CA LYS A 260 8.83 3.03 24.58
C LYS A 260 10.04 3.29 25.45
N ARG A 261 11.11 2.53 25.20
CA ARG A 261 12.42 2.71 25.84
C ARG A 261 13.51 2.67 24.76
N PRO A 262 14.59 3.48 24.86
CA PRO A 262 15.65 3.48 23.85
C PRO A 262 16.36 2.13 23.67
N SER A 263 16.35 1.28 24.71
CA SER A 263 16.95 -0.04 24.70
C SER A 263 16.14 -1.12 23.98
N HIS A 264 14.88 -0.84 23.60
CA HIS A 264 13.99 -1.82 23.00
C HIS A 264 13.52 -1.36 21.62
N HIS A 265 13.69 -2.21 20.62
CA HIS A 265 13.16 -1.94 19.27
C HIS A 265 11.63 -2.08 19.29
N HIS A 266 10.93 -1.03 18.87
CA HIS A 266 9.47 -0.95 18.99
C HIS A 266 8.72 -1.54 17.78
N ASN A 267 9.39 -1.95 16.70
CA ASN A 267 8.76 -2.62 15.55
C ASN A 267 7.63 -1.81 14.87
N PHE A 268 7.72 -0.47 14.89
CA PHE A 268 6.83 0.46 14.18
C PHE A 268 5.34 0.12 14.36
N LYS A 269 4.55 0.16 13.29
CA LYS A 269 3.11 -0.09 13.29
C LYS A 269 2.75 -1.52 13.72
N ALA A 270 3.51 -2.53 13.29
CA ALA A 270 3.29 -3.93 13.68
C ALA A 270 3.28 -4.11 15.21
N GLY A 271 4.24 -3.48 15.90
CA GLY A 271 4.30 -3.53 17.37
C GLY A 271 3.14 -2.77 18.03
N ALA A 272 2.70 -1.65 17.45
CA ALA A 272 1.56 -0.90 17.96
C ALA A 272 0.26 -1.72 17.84
N LEU A 273 0.05 -2.36 16.69
CA LEU A 273 -1.07 -3.27 16.46
C LEU A 273 -1.05 -4.49 17.39
N ASN A 274 0.13 -5.04 17.69
CA ASN A 274 0.24 -6.16 18.65
C ASN A 274 -0.04 -5.73 20.10
N VAL A 275 0.35 -4.52 20.50
CA VAL A 275 -0.07 -3.94 21.79
C VAL A 275 -1.58 -3.77 21.82
N LEU A 276 -2.19 -3.19 20.78
CA LEU A 276 -3.65 -3.07 20.68
C LEU A 276 -4.33 -4.44 20.75
N LEU A 277 -3.78 -5.47 20.09
CA LEU A 277 -4.32 -6.83 20.12
C LEU A 277 -4.38 -7.38 21.55
N ARG A 278 -3.35 -7.12 22.37
CA ARG A 278 -3.31 -7.53 23.78
C ARG A 278 -4.21 -6.70 24.68
N VAL A 279 -4.15 -5.38 24.56
CA VAL A 279 -4.93 -4.44 25.38
C VAL A 279 -6.43 -4.63 25.14
N SER A 280 -6.86 -4.67 23.88
CA SER A 280 -8.27 -4.88 23.54
C SER A 280 -8.81 -6.22 24.00
N ALA A 281 -7.98 -7.28 24.06
CA ALA A 281 -8.39 -8.58 24.61
C ALA A 281 -8.79 -8.49 26.09
N MET A 282 -8.18 -7.57 26.85
CA MET A 282 -8.52 -7.33 28.25
C MET A 282 -9.70 -6.39 28.45
N ILE A 283 -10.10 -5.62 27.45
CA ILE A 283 -11.14 -4.59 27.56
C ILE A 283 -12.44 -5.06 26.89
N SER A 284 -12.43 -5.29 25.58
CA SER A 284 -13.62 -5.65 24.79
C SER A 284 -13.62 -7.10 24.29
N ASN A 285 -12.43 -7.68 24.10
CA ASN A 285 -12.19 -9.01 23.55
C ASN A 285 -13.02 -9.33 22.29
N SER A 286 -13.16 -8.37 21.37
CA SER A 286 -14.01 -8.57 20.19
C SER A 286 -13.39 -9.62 19.24
N PRO A 287 -14.19 -10.55 18.68
CA PRO A 287 -13.69 -11.59 17.78
C PRO A 287 -13.20 -11.05 16.42
N TYR A 288 -13.64 -9.86 16.03
CA TYR A 288 -13.25 -9.20 14.77
C TYR A 288 -12.61 -7.84 15.04
N ILE A 289 -11.66 -7.47 14.19
CA ILE A 289 -10.90 -6.24 14.29
C ILE A 289 -10.95 -5.53 12.94
N LEU A 290 -11.42 -4.29 12.90
CA LEU A 290 -11.22 -3.36 11.79
C LEU A 290 -9.87 -2.66 11.98
N MET A 291 -9.01 -2.70 10.97
CA MET A 291 -7.72 -2.02 10.98
C MET A 291 -7.75 -0.82 10.03
N LEU A 292 -7.44 0.37 10.54
CA LEU A 292 -7.40 1.62 9.78
C LEU A 292 -6.08 2.37 10.01
N ASP A 293 -5.55 2.94 8.94
CA ASP A 293 -4.62 4.07 9.05
C ASP A 293 -5.35 5.33 9.54
N CYS A 294 -4.64 6.21 10.24
CA CYS A 294 -5.20 7.44 10.78
C CYS A 294 -5.72 8.41 9.71
N ASP A 295 -5.23 8.30 8.47
CA ASP A 295 -5.67 9.08 7.32
C ASP A 295 -6.74 8.36 6.46
N MET A 296 -7.31 7.25 6.93
CA MET A 296 -8.35 6.47 6.23
C MET A 296 -9.68 6.50 6.99
N TYR A 297 -10.50 7.54 6.75
CA TYR A 297 -11.79 7.67 7.42
C TYR A 297 -12.84 6.71 6.84
N CYS A 298 -13.83 6.36 7.66
CA CYS A 298 -15.00 5.59 7.23
C CYS A 298 -15.92 6.51 6.41
N ASN A 299 -16.02 6.25 5.10
CA ASN A 299 -16.87 7.02 4.19
C ASN A 299 -18.30 6.45 4.15
N ASP A 300 -18.42 5.14 3.94
CA ASP A 300 -19.70 4.42 3.97
C ASP A 300 -19.87 3.77 5.35
N PRO A 301 -20.89 4.16 6.14
CA PRO A 301 -21.08 3.62 7.49
C PRO A 301 -21.41 2.12 7.50
N THR A 302 -21.75 1.52 6.36
CA THR A 302 -22.20 0.11 6.29
C THR A 302 -21.07 -0.90 6.15
N SER A 303 -19.81 -0.46 6.08
CA SER A 303 -18.63 -1.32 5.86
C SER A 303 -18.54 -2.51 6.83
N ALA A 304 -18.89 -2.29 8.11
CA ALA A 304 -18.89 -3.32 9.14
C ALA A 304 -19.91 -4.43 8.83
N ARG A 305 -21.16 -4.05 8.52
CA ARG A 305 -22.20 -4.98 8.13
C ARG A 305 -21.85 -5.73 6.84
N GLN A 306 -21.29 -5.03 5.86
CA GLN A 306 -20.81 -5.66 4.62
C GLN A 306 -19.74 -6.73 4.88
N ALA A 307 -18.78 -6.48 5.77
CA ALA A 307 -17.80 -7.49 6.16
C ALA A 307 -18.44 -8.67 6.92
N MET A 308 -19.39 -8.39 7.82
CA MET A 308 -20.11 -9.43 8.56
C MET A 308 -20.94 -10.36 7.67
N CYS A 309 -21.30 -9.95 6.45
CA CYS A 309 -21.94 -10.84 5.48
C CYS A 309 -21.07 -12.07 5.17
N TYR A 310 -19.74 -11.98 5.27
CA TYR A 310 -18.88 -13.16 5.12
C TYR A 310 -18.82 -13.98 6.41
N TYR A 311 -18.71 -13.33 7.56
CA TYR A 311 -18.47 -14.02 8.83
C TYR A 311 -19.72 -14.63 9.48
N CYS A 312 -20.89 -14.06 9.21
CA CYS A 312 -22.16 -14.55 9.71
C CYS A 312 -22.84 -15.54 8.75
N ASP A 313 -22.31 -15.75 7.53
CA ASP A 313 -22.88 -16.69 6.57
C ASP A 313 -22.40 -18.12 6.88
N PRO A 314 -23.32 -19.06 7.20
CA PRO A 314 -22.97 -20.45 7.48
C PRO A 314 -22.29 -21.16 6.30
N GLN A 315 -22.45 -20.66 5.06
CA GLN A 315 -21.84 -21.21 3.86
C GLN A 315 -20.40 -20.71 3.66
N THR A 316 -19.99 -19.64 4.34
CA THR A 316 -18.60 -19.15 4.25
C THR A 316 -17.66 -20.09 5.01
N PRO A 317 -16.54 -20.52 4.39
CA PRO A 317 -15.55 -21.30 5.09
C PRO A 317 -15.04 -20.59 6.35
N SER A 318 -14.95 -21.32 7.47
CA SER A 318 -14.35 -20.82 8.72
C SER A 318 -12.91 -20.34 8.53
N SER A 319 -12.23 -20.80 7.47
CA SER A 319 -10.88 -20.39 7.10
C SER A 319 -10.75 -19.00 6.47
N VAL A 320 -11.82 -18.22 6.28
CA VAL A 320 -11.68 -16.81 5.88
C VAL A 320 -11.13 -16.00 7.07
N ALA A 321 -9.88 -15.56 7.01
CA ALA A 321 -9.24 -14.77 8.06
C ALA A 321 -9.63 -13.30 8.01
N PHE A 322 -9.65 -12.70 6.82
CA PHE A 322 -9.94 -11.27 6.66
C PHE A 322 -10.73 -10.93 5.40
N VAL A 323 -11.49 -9.85 5.47
CA VAL A 323 -12.16 -9.18 4.33
C VAL A 323 -11.42 -7.87 4.10
N GLN A 324 -10.75 -7.75 2.95
CA GLN A 324 -9.99 -6.57 2.52
C GLN A 324 -10.87 -5.69 1.62
N PHE A 325 -10.93 -4.40 1.92
CA PHE A 325 -11.49 -3.37 1.05
C PHE A 325 -10.37 -2.63 0.29
N PRO A 326 -10.63 -2.00 -0.86
CA PRO A 326 -9.64 -1.15 -1.52
C PRO A 326 -9.19 0.00 -0.62
N GLN A 327 -7.96 0.45 -0.81
CA GLN A 327 -7.62 1.83 -0.45
C GLN A 327 -8.06 2.76 -1.58
N THR A 328 -8.80 3.80 -1.24
CA THR A 328 -9.23 4.82 -2.19
C THR A 328 -9.00 6.20 -1.56
N PHE A 329 -8.80 7.21 -2.40
CA PHE A 329 -8.28 8.49 -1.94
C PHE A 329 -9.11 9.66 -2.47
N ARG A 330 -9.31 10.68 -1.62
CA ARG A 330 -10.14 11.86 -1.94
C ARG A 330 -9.41 12.95 -2.72
N ASN A 331 -8.09 13.03 -2.60
CA ASN A 331 -7.26 14.12 -3.11
C ASN A 331 -6.55 13.77 -4.43
N ILE A 332 -7.14 12.89 -5.24
CA ILE A 332 -6.57 12.47 -6.52
C ILE A 332 -6.98 13.47 -7.60
N CYS A 333 -6.00 14.01 -8.31
CA CYS A 333 -6.27 14.88 -9.46
C CYS A 333 -6.72 14.06 -10.68
N GLN A 334 -7.36 14.72 -11.64
CA GLN A 334 -7.89 14.05 -12.84
C GLN A 334 -6.82 13.29 -13.65
N ASP A 335 -5.60 13.83 -13.72
CA ASP A 335 -4.51 13.21 -14.51
C ASP A 335 -3.73 12.14 -13.72
N ASP A 336 -3.83 12.11 -12.39
CA ASP A 336 -3.09 11.24 -11.46
C ASP A 336 -1.66 10.91 -11.92
N ILE A 337 -0.85 11.95 -12.12
CA ILE A 337 0.47 11.86 -12.76
C ILE A 337 1.48 10.96 -12.02
N TYR A 338 1.20 10.66 -10.75
CA TYR A 338 2.03 9.81 -9.90
C TYR A 338 1.47 8.41 -9.70
N ASP A 339 0.35 8.01 -10.32
CA ASP A 339 -0.38 6.77 -10.02
C ASP A 339 -0.57 6.59 -8.50
N SER A 340 -1.11 7.64 -7.87
CA SER A 340 -1.35 7.66 -6.42
C SER A 340 -2.56 6.79 -6.04
N GLN A 341 -3.45 6.50 -6.99
CA GLN A 341 -4.50 5.49 -6.81
C GLN A 341 -3.97 4.06 -6.71
N VAL A 342 -2.75 3.79 -7.19
CA VAL A 342 -2.19 2.44 -7.35
C VAL A 342 -3.19 1.56 -8.12
N ARG A 343 -3.71 2.10 -9.23
CA ARG A 343 -4.90 1.60 -9.93
C ARG A 343 -4.79 0.12 -10.28
N ASN A 344 -3.64 -0.28 -10.83
CA ASN A 344 -3.39 -1.65 -11.27
C ASN A 344 -3.51 -2.66 -10.11
N LEU A 345 -3.09 -2.29 -8.90
CA LEU A 345 -3.15 -3.18 -7.73
C LEU A 345 -4.60 -3.42 -7.30
N PHE A 346 -5.36 -2.36 -7.01
CA PHE A 346 -6.70 -2.48 -6.45
C PHE A 346 -7.77 -2.83 -7.49
N LYS A 347 -7.66 -2.34 -8.73
CA LYS A 347 -8.69 -2.59 -9.76
C LYS A 347 -8.44 -3.84 -10.61
N ILE A 348 -7.24 -4.43 -10.56
CA ILE A 348 -6.90 -5.60 -11.39
C ILE A 348 -6.31 -6.72 -10.53
N HIS A 349 -5.16 -6.47 -9.87
CA HIS A 349 -4.44 -7.53 -9.18
C HIS A 349 -5.28 -8.16 -8.07
N TRP A 350 -5.94 -7.36 -7.22
CA TRP A 350 -6.70 -7.88 -6.08
C TRP A 350 -7.94 -8.69 -6.49
N HIS A 351 -8.62 -8.31 -7.57
CA HIS A 351 -9.69 -9.12 -8.16
C HIS A 351 -9.19 -10.48 -8.63
N GLY A 352 -7.98 -10.51 -9.20
CA GLY A 352 -7.28 -11.73 -9.58
C GLY A 352 -6.91 -12.62 -8.41
N PHE A 353 -6.27 -12.01 -7.42
CA PHE A 353 -5.79 -12.67 -6.21
C PHE A 353 -6.96 -13.27 -5.40
N ASP A 354 -8.09 -12.58 -5.36
CA ASP A 354 -9.33 -13.05 -4.72
C ASP A 354 -9.86 -14.35 -5.35
N GLY A 355 -9.67 -14.56 -6.65
CA GLY A 355 -10.11 -15.77 -7.33
C GLY A 355 -9.31 -17.04 -7.02
N VAL A 356 -8.13 -16.89 -6.41
CA VAL A 356 -7.17 -17.99 -6.15
C VAL A 356 -6.89 -18.25 -4.67
N GLY A 357 -7.49 -17.46 -3.77
CA GLY A 357 -7.33 -17.63 -2.33
C GLY A 357 -7.58 -16.39 -1.48
N GLY A 358 -7.72 -15.22 -2.13
CA GLY A 358 -7.84 -13.92 -1.45
C GLY A 358 -6.58 -13.07 -1.61
N PRO A 359 -6.69 -11.73 -1.60
CA PRO A 359 -5.52 -10.85 -1.60
C PRO A 359 -4.77 -10.89 -0.27
N THR A 360 -3.50 -10.49 -0.27
CA THR A 360 -2.76 -10.24 1.00
C THR A 360 -3.30 -8.99 1.71
N ILE A 361 -2.84 -8.74 2.95
CA ILE A 361 -3.21 -7.55 3.73
C ILE A 361 -2.56 -6.32 3.07
N SER A 362 -3.34 -5.26 2.87
CA SER A 362 -2.89 -3.99 2.27
C SER A 362 -2.71 -2.88 3.30
N GLY A 363 -2.29 -3.18 4.53
CA GLY A 363 -1.95 -2.15 5.54
C GLY A 363 -3.11 -1.32 6.13
N SER A 364 -4.32 -1.34 5.58
CA SER A 364 -5.52 -0.66 6.12
C SER A 364 -6.78 -1.28 5.51
N ASN A 365 -7.96 -0.85 5.96
CA ASN A 365 -9.27 -1.11 5.37
C ASN A 365 -9.62 -2.60 5.34
N LEU A 366 -9.34 -3.32 6.42
CA LEU A 366 -9.69 -4.74 6.53
C LEU A 366 -10.38 -5.07 7.85
N TYR A 367 -11.32 -6.02 7.79
CA TYR A 367 -11.89 -6.67 8.96
C TYR A 367 -11.27 -8.05 9.09
N ILE A 368 -10.51 -8.30 10.16
CA ILE A 368 -9.78 -9.55 10.40
C ILE A 368 -10.32 -10.28 11.63
N LYS A 369 -10.35 -11.62 11.57
CA LYS A 369 -10.58 -12.49 12.72
C LYS A 369 -9.41 -12.40 13.69
N ARG A 370 -9.68 -12.04 14.94
CA ARG A 370 -8.70 -12.05 16.04
C ARG A 370 -7.97 -13.39 16.14
N GLU A 371 -8.72 -14.50 16.08
CA GLU A 371 -8.18 -15.86 16.13
C GLU A 371 -7.08 -16.12 15.10
N SER A 372 -7.24 -15.59 13.88
CA SER A 372 -6.27 -15.80 12.81
C SER A 372 -4.89 -15.21 13.14
N LEU A 373 -4.86 -14.12 13.92
CA LEU A 373 -3.64 -13.47 14.40
C LEU A 373 -3.04 -14.18 15.62
N LEU A 374 -3.83 -14.85 16.44
CA LEU A 374 -3.34 -15.58 17.62
C LEU A 374 -2.60 -16.89 17.25
N GLY A 375 -2.87 -17.42 16.06
CA GLY A 375 -2.28 -18.67 15.57
C GLY A 375 -2.94 -19.91 16.16
N SER A 376 -2.45 -21.09 15.77
CA SER A 376 -3.00 -22.36 16.25
C SER A 376 -2.46 -22.68 17.64
N PHE A 377 -3.32 -22.68 18.65
CA PHE A 377 -3.04 -23.20 19.98
C PHE A 377 -4.17 -24.16 20.39
N SER A 378 -3.86 -25.17 21.19
CA SER A 378 -4.86 -26.13 21.67
C SER A 378 -5.41 -25.70 23.03
N LYS A 379 -6.71 -25.91 23.26
CA LYS A 379 -7.32 -25.74 24.59
C LYS A 379 -6.74 -26.69 25.65
N GLN A 380 -6.14 -27.79 25.21
CA GLN A 380 -5.46 -28.77 26.06
C GLN A 380 -3.95 -28.49 26.20
N GLN A 381 -3.47 -27.40 25.62
CA GLN A 381 -2.05 -27.06 25.65
C GLN A 381 -1.63 -26.64 27.06
N GLU A 382 -0.46 -27.12 27.48
CA GLU A 382 0.10 -26.81 28.79
C GLU A 382 0.25 -25.30 29.01
N LEU A 383 -0.12 -24.80 30.19
CA LEU A 383 -0.04 -23.38 30.55
C LEU A 383 1.37 -22.80 30.30
N MET A 384 2.43 -23.57 30.55
CA MET A 384 3.80 -23.13 30.30
C MET A 384 4.09 -22.91 28.81
N ALA A 385 3.53 -23.73 27.92
CA ALA A 385 3.67 -23.53 26.48
C ALA A 385 2.87 -22.30 26.00
N LEU A 386 1.72 -22.02 26.62
CA LEU A 386 0.95 -20.80 26.37
C LEU A 386 1.70 -19.56 26.83
N LYS A 387 2.33 -19.59 28.02
CA LYS A 387 3.17 -18.49 28.51
C LYS A 387 4.36 -18.18 27.60
N ARG A 388 5.02 -19.21 27.07
CA ARG A 388 6.09 -19.05 26.07
C ARG A 388 5.59 -18.43 24.76
N SER A 389 4.32 -18.61 24.42
CA SER A 389 3.75 -18.09 23.16
C SER A 389 3.20 -16.68 23.32
N PHE A 390 2.39 -16.47 24.35
CA PHE A 390 1.54 -15.29 24.55
C PHE A 390 2.03 -14.32 25.63
N GLY A 391 3.05 -14.70 26.39
CA GLY A 391 3.60 -13.91 27.50
C GLY A 391 3.13 -14.38 28.88
N PRO A 392 3.69 -13.78 29.95
CA PRO A 392 3.56 -14.30 31.30
C PRO A 392 2.18 -14.06 31.95
N SER A 393 1.34 -13.18 31.38
CA SER A 393 0.07 -12.78 31.98
C SER A 393 -0.97 -13.91 31.94
N ASN A 394 -1.30 -14.46 33.11
CA ASN A 394 -2.38 -15.43 33.25
C ASN A 394 -3.73 -14.84 32.83
N ASP A 395 -3.97 -13.57 33.11
CA ASP A 395 -5.24 -12.92 32.77
C ASP A 395 -5.41 -12.77 31.26
N PHE A 396 -4.34 -12.38 30.54
CA PHE A 396 -4.36 -12.40 29.08
C PHE A 396 -4.59 -13.81 28.53
N ILE A 397 -3.92 -14.82 29.09
CA ILE A 397 -4.11 -16.22 28.64
C ILE A 397 -5.56 -16.70 28.82
N LYS A 398 -6.27 -16.27 29.86
CA LYS A 398 -7.70 -16.60 30.04
C LYS A 398 -8.57 -16.07 28.89
N THR A 399 -8.25 -14.88 28.36
CA THR A 399 -8.99 -14.29 27.23
C THR A 399 -8.96 -15.14 25.95
N LEU A 400 -8.04 -16.12 25.87
CA LEU A 400 -7.86 -17.00 24.72
C LEU A 400 -8.88 -18.17 24.66
N PHE A 401 -9.40 -18.63 25.80
CA PHE A 401 -10.13 -19.91 25.89
C PHE A 401 -11.62 -19.81 26.13
N GLU A 402 -12.04 -18.70 26.72
CA GLU A 402 -13.39 -18.45 27.20
C GLU A 402 -14.11 -17.45 26.27
N ASP A 403 -15.45 -17.49 26.23
CA ASP A 403 -16.27 -16.31 25.88
C ASP A 403 -16.15 -15.24 26.98
N TYR A 404 -14.92 -15.05 27.48
CA TYR A 404 -14.56 -14.07 28.48
C TYR A 404 -14.77 -12.72 27.83
N LYS A 405 -15.93 -12.15 28.14
CA LYS A 405 -16.19 -10.73 27.97
C LYS A 405 -15.73 -10.11 29.28
N PRO A 406 -14.58 -9.42 29.30
CA PRO A 406 -14.27 -8.56 30.42
C PRO A 406 -15.47 -7.61 30.55
N GLY A 407 -16.27 -7.80 31.59
CA GLY A 407 -17.26 -6.79 31.91
C GLY A 407 -16.47 -5.57 32.33
N PHE A 408 -16.49 -4.50 31.52
CA PHE A 408 -16.25 -3.17 32.07
C PHE A 408 -17.42 -2.92 33.03
N ILE A 409 -17.31 -3.44 34.25
CA ILE A 409 -18.29 -3.25 35.30
C ILE A 409 -18.09 -1.83 35.79
N HIS A 410 -19.16 -1.05 35.88
CA HIS A 410 -19.13 0.34 36.37
C HIS A 410 -18.86 0.41 37.89
N ASP A 411 -17.96 -0.40 38.42
CA ASP A 411 -17.34 -0.24 39.72
C ASP A 411 -15.92 0.33 39.51
N GLY A 412 -15.64 1.49 40.10
CA GLY A 412 -14.39 2.23 39.83
C GLY A 412 -13.12 1.43 40.20
N GLU A 413 -13.20 0.47 41.11
CA GLU A 413 -12.06 -0.34 41.55
C GLU A 413 -11.69 -1.44 40.55
N SER A 414 -12.67 -2.20 40.02
CA SER A 414 -12.38 -3.25 39.03
C SER A 414 -11.93 -2.66 37.69
N SER A 415 -12.48 -1.51 37.29
CA SER A 415 -12.06 -0.81 36.07
C SER A 415 -10.62 -0.31 36.18
N ARG A 416 -10.23 0.26 37.33
CA ARG A 416 -8.83 0.64 37.60
C ARG A 416 -7.89 -0.56 37.58
N MET A 417 -8.24 -1.66 38.23
CA MET A 417 -7.43 -2.89 38.23
C MET A 417 -7.25 -3.44 36.80
N LEU A 418 -8.30 -3.39 35.98
CA LEU A 418 -8.25 -3.83 34.59
C LEU A 418 -7.34 -2.94 33.73
N LEU A 419 -7.36 -1.62 33.96
CA LEU A 419 -6.44 -0.68 33.32
C LEU A 419 -4.99 -0.88 33.77
N GLU A 420 -4.74 -1.14 35.06
CA GLU A 420 -3.40 -1.46 35.56
C GLU A 420 -2.85 -2.73 34.89
N LYS A 421 -3.69 -3.78 34.76
CA LYS A 421 -3.33 -5.00 34.02
C LYS A 421 -3.09 -4.75 32.54
N ALA A 422 -3.91 -3.92 31.90
CA ALA A 422 -3.73 -3.56 30.48
C ALA A 422 -2.42 -2.79 30.26
N ASN A 423 -2.02 -1.92 31.19
CA ASN A 423 -0.76 -1.17 31.10
C ASN A 423 0.47 -2.10 31.09
N VAL A 424 0.42 -3.20 31.84
CA VAL A 424 1.47 -4.25 31.80
C VAL A 424 1.57 -4.90 30.42
N LEU A 425 0.43 -5.14 29.75
CA LEU A 425 0.41 -5.72 28.40
C LEU A 425 0.95 -4.76 27.32
N ALA A 426 0.94 -3.45 27.61
CA ALA A 426 1.48 -2.41 26.75
C ALA A 426 2.97 -2.11 27.01
N SER A 427 3.63 -2.84 27.93
CA SER A 427 5.06 -2.68 28.20
C SER A 427 5.91 -3.10 27.00
N CYS A 428 7.01 -2.38 26.77
CA CYS A 428 8.00 -2.71 25.73
C CYS A 428 8.73 -4.04 25.99
N SER A 429 8.71 -4.52 27.24
CA SER A 429 9.38 -5.76 27.65
C SER A 429 8.46 -6.99 27.63
N TYR A 430 7.15 -6.81 27.43
CA TYR A 430 6.17 -7.89 27.51
C TYR A 430 6.42 -9.01 26.49
N GLU A 431 6.97 -8.66 25.33
CA GLU A 431 7.20 -9.57 24.22
C GLU A 431 8.54 -10.33 24.34
N ASN A 432 9.37 -10.01 25.34
CA ASN A 432 10.68 -10.63 25.53
C ASN A 432 10.54 -12.14 25.72
N GLN A 433 11.27 -12.91 24.90
CA GLN A 433 11.28 -14.37 24.91
C GLN A 433 9.90 -15.01 24.63
N THR A 434 8.99 -14.28 23.97
CA THR A 434 7.67 -14.79 23.55
C THR A 434 7.63 -15.10 22.05
N SER A 435 6.48 -15.55 21.55
CA SER A 435 6.24 -15.76 20.12
C SER A 435 5.57 -14.58 19.40
N TRP A 436 5.33 -13.47 20.10
CA TRP A 436 4.82 -12.23 19.51
C TRP A 436 5.75 -11.71 18.42
N GLY A 437 5.16 -11.23 17.32
CA GLY A 437 5.92 -10.71 16.17
C GLY A 437 6.63 -11.75 15.31
N SER A 438 6.78 -12.99 15.78
CA SER A 438 7.42 -14.07 15.03
C SER A 438 6.43 -15.13 14.56
N LYS A 439 5.45 -15.49 15.39
CA LYS A 439 4.39 -16.48 15.06
C LYS A 439 2.99 -16.01 15.42
N VAL A 440 2.88 -15.10 16.39
CA VAL A 440 1.65 -14.54 16.96
C VAL A 440 1.57 -13.05 16.64
N GLY A 441 0.38 -12.57 16.31
CA GLY A 441 0.10 -11.19 15.94
C GLY A 441 0.56 -10.82 14.53
N PHE A 442 0.73 -9.53 14.32
CA PHE A 442 1.40 -8.94 13.16
C PHE A 442 2.90 -9.21 13.25
N LEU A 443 3.51 -9.58 12.12
CA LEU A 443 4.85 -10.15 12.09
C LEU A 443 5.95 -9.11 11.79
N TYR A 444 7.03 -9.11 12.59
CA TYR A 444 8.06 -8.05 12.62
C TYR A 444 9.22 -8.23 11.63
N PHE A 445 9.11 -9.17 10.70
CA PHE A 445 10.26 -9.58 9.89
C PHE A 445 10.81 -8.48 8.97
N CYS A 446 9.96 -7.60 8.46
CA CYS A 446 10.32 -6.55 7.52
C CYS A 446 9.40 -5.33 7.66
N VAL A 447 9.74 -4.23 6.98
CA VAL A 447 8.98 -2.97 7.00
C VAL A 447 7.62 -3.02 6.28
N VAL A 448 7.31 -4.13 5.61
CA VAL A 448 5.99 -4.44 5.03
C VAL A 448 5.36 -5.58 5.82
N GLU A 449 5.06 -5.31 7.10
CA GLU A 449 4.48 -6.31 8.01
C GLU A 449 3.14 -6.84 7.50
N ASP A 450 2.41 -6.03 6.76
CA ASP A 450 1.12 -6.33 6.16
C ASP A 450 1.24 -7.47 5.14
N TYR A 451 2.10 -7.30 4.14
CA TYR A 451 2.42 -8.32 3.15
C TYR A 451 2.89 -9.61 3.83
N PHE A 452 3.83 -9.50 4.78
CA PHE A 452 4.42 -10.68 5.42
C PHE A 452 3.44 -11.42 6.33
N THR A 453 2.60 -10.69 7.08
CA THR A 453 1.55 -11.27 7.90
C THR A 453 0.50 -11.97 7.04
N GLY A 454 0.03 -11.33 5.97
CA GLY A 454 -0.89 -11.95 5.02
C GLY A 454 -0.31 -13.22 4.38
N PHE A 455 0.94 -13.17 3.93
CA PHE A 455 1.66 -14.35 3.40
C PHE A 455 1.72 -15.50 4.42
N ALA A 456 2.05 -15.19 5.67
CA ALA A 456 2.12 -16.19 6.73
C ALA A 456 0.74 -16.79 7.06
N LEU A 457 -0.33 -15.98 7.05
CA LEU A 457 -1.70 -16.45 7.26
C LEU A 457 -2.13 -17.41 6.14
N HIS A 458 -1.97 -17.01 4.88
CA HIS A 458 -2.34 -17.88 3.76
C HIS A 458 -1.54 -19.18 3.74
N ARG A 459 -0.25 -19.14 4.13
CA ARG A 459 0.58 -20.34 4.28
C ARG A 459 0.07 -21.29 5.38
N LYS A 460 -0.60 -20.76 6.39
CA LYS A 460 -1.26 -21.54 7.45
C LYS A 460 -2.63 -22.08 7.02
N GLY A 461 -3.04 -21.86 5.76
CA GLY A 461 -4.31 -22.35 5.20
C GLY A 461 -5.49 -21.37 5.35
N TRP A 462 -5.27 -20.19 5.91
CA TRP A 462 -6.27 -19.13 5.91
C TRP A 462 -6.51 -18.60 4.49
N LYS A 463 -7.73 -18.14 4.24
CA LYS A 463 -8.14 -17.45 3.02
C LYS A 463 -8.49 -16.01 3.35
N SER A 464 -8.55 -15.17 2.33
CA SER A 464 -9.10 -13.82 2.47
C SER A 464 -10.10 -13.56 1.36
N VAL A 465 -10.79 -12.43 1.49
CA VAL A 465 -11.81 -11.98 0.56
C VAL A 465 -11.49 -10.56 0.15
N TYR A 466 -11.66 -10.24 -1.13
CA TYR A 466 -11.66 -8.86 -1.60
C TYR A 466 -13.08 -8.37 -1.85
N LEU A 467 -13.47 -7.28 -1.18
CA LEU A 467 -14.75 -6.63 -1.42
C LEU A 467 -14.49 -5.24 -2.01
N TYR A 468 -14.98 -5.01 -3.22
CA TYR A 468 -14.90 -3.72 -3.93
C TYR A 468 -16.30 -3.21 -4.28
N PRO A 469 -17.01 -2.56 -3.33
CA PRO A 469 -18.32 -1.97 -3.58
C PRO A 469 -18.23 -0.72 -4.45
N LYS A 470 -19.36 -0.32 -5.04
CA LYS A 470 -19.44 0.84 -5.94
C LYS A 470 -19.14 2.17 -5.21
N LYS A 471 -19.71 2.36 -4.02
CA LYS A 471 -19.34 3.47 -3.13
C LYS A 471 -18.12 3.03 -2.33
N PRO A 472 -17.03 3.80 -2.28
CA PRO A 472 -15.88 3.44 -1.47
C PRO A 472 -16.20 3.49 0.02
N GLN A 473 -15.83 2.44 0.76
CA GLN A 473 -16.11 2.33 2.20
C GLN A 473 -15.19 3.19 3.04
N PHE A 474 -13.96 3.35 2.56
CA PHE A 474 -12.91 4.08 3.25
C PHE A 474 -12.26 5.02 2.25
N LEU A 475 -12.07 6.27 2.65
CA LEU A 475 -11.40 7.28 1.85
C LEU A 475 -10.25 7.86 2.66
N GLY A 476 -9.08 7.97 2.04
CA GLY A 476 -7.94 8.62 2.65
C GLY A 476 -7.24 9.64 1.78
N THR A 477 -6.01 9.97 2.16
CA THR A 477 -5.19 10.99 1.49
C THR A 477 -3.96 10.34 0.86
N ALA A 478 -3.84 10.43 -0.46
CA ALA A 478 -2.71 9.90 -1.22
C ALA A 478 -1.52 10.89 -1.21
N THR A 479 -0.33 10.41 -1.57
CA THR A 479 0.82 11.28 -1.82
C THR A 479 0.62 12.09 -3.10
N THR A 480 0.94 13.38 -3.07
CA THR A 480 0.70 14.31 -4.19
C THR A 480 1.97 14.99 -4.70
N ASN A 481 3.15 14.60 -4.22
CA ASN A 481 4.43 15.06 -4.73
C ASN A 481 5.35 13.87 -5.00
N PHE A 482 6.37 14.08 -5.84
CA PHE A 482 7.28 13.02 -6.25
C PHE A 482 8.17 12.53 -5.11
N ASN A 483 8.53 13.39 -4.14
CA ASN A 483 9.38 13.03 -3.01
C ASN A 483 8.69 11.99 -2.10
N ASP A 484 7.50 12.30 -1.62
CA ASP A 484 6.74 11.43 -0.72
C ASP A 484 6.34 10.13 -1.41
N THR A 485 5.96 10.21 -2.69
CA THR A 485 5.72 9.03 -3.53
C THR A 485 6.98 8.17 -3.61
N SER A 486 8.14 8.75 -3.91
CA SER A 486 9.39 8.01 -4.05
C SER A 486 9.83 7.35 -2.73
N ILE A 487 9.68 8.05 -1.60
CA ILE A 487 9.97 7.52 -0.26
C ILE A 487 9.03 6.37 0.09
N GLN A 488 7.74 6.51 -0.19
CA GLN A 488 6.76 5.44 0.07
C GLN A 488 7.11 4.17 -0.72
N TRP A 489 7.34 4.31 -2.03
CA TRP A 489 7.70 3.17 -2.89
C TRP A 489 9.05 2.57 -2.53
N MET A 490 10.02 3.37 -2.07
CA MET A 490 11.31 2.86 -1.62
C MET A 490 11.15 1.99 -0.37
N ARG A 491 10.26 2.36 0.57
CA ARG A 491 9.95 1.54 1.76
C ARG A 491 9.31 0.22 1.36
N TRP A 492 8.32 0.25 0.46
CA TRP A 492 7.69 -0.97 -0.06
C TRP A 492 8.70 -1.87 -0.77
N ALA A 493 9.53 -1.31 -1.64
CA ALA A 493 10.58 -2.04 -2.33
C ALA A 493 11.56 -2.70 -1.36
N SER A 494 12.03 -1.98 -0.33
CA SER A 494 12.92 -2.52 0.70
C SER A 494 12.28 -3.67 1.47
N GLY A 495 11.02 -3.51 1.89
CA GLY A 495 10.29 -4.57 2.59
C GLY A 495 10.08 -5.83 1.74
N LEU A 496 9.63 -5.67 0.48
CA LEU A 496 9.37 -6.76 -0.44
C LEU A 496 10.66 -7.50 -0.83
N THR A 497 11.72 -6.75 -1.16
CA THR A 497 13.05 -7.31 -1.44
C THR A 497 13.60 -8.05 -0.23
N SER A 498 13.41 -7.54 0.99
CA SER A 498 13.81 -8.23 2.23
C SER A 498 13.18 -9.62 2.33
N VAL A 499 11.91 -9.78 1.93
CA VAL A 499 11.27 -11.10 1.89
C VAL A 499 11.84 -11.95 0.75
N ALA A 500 11.95 -11.40 -0.45
CA ALA A 500 12.40 -12.13 -1.65
C ALA A 500 13.78 -12.79 -1.47
N ILE A 501 14.72 -12.11 -0.82
CA ILE A 501 16.10 -12.62 -0.60
C ILE A 501 16.30 -13.28 0.77
N SER A 502 15.21 -13.61 1.48
CA SER A 502 15.26 -14.29 2.78
C SER A 502 14.90 -15.77 2.71
N LYS A 503 15.03 -16.46 3.85
CA LYS A 503 14.50 -17.83 4.03
C LYS A 503 12.98 -17.93 3.85
N PHE A 504 12.26 -16.80 3.91
CA PHE A 504 10.82 -16.72 3.69
C PHE A 504 10.46 -16.36 2.24
N CYS A 505 11.43 -16.39 1.33
CA CYS A 505 11.22 -16.22 -0.11
C CYS A 505 10.01 -17.05 -0.57
N PRO A 506 9.01 -16.44 -1.23
CA PRO A 506 7.85 -17.19 -1.72
C PRO A 506 8.26 -18.38 -2.56
N LEU A 507 9.29 -18.26 -3.41
CA LEU A 507 9.74 -19.34 -4.33
C LEU A 507 10.22 -20.60 -3.60
N ILE A 508 10.73 -20.44 -2.37
CA ILE A 508 11.23 -21.54 -1.54
C ILE A 508 10.15 -21.99 -0.55
N TYR A 509 9.46 -21.04 0.07
CA TYR A 509 8.62 -21.27 1.25
C TYR A 509 7.12 -21.48 0.93
N GLY A 510 6.71 -21.13 -0.29
CA GLY A 510 5.33 -21.16 -0.80
C GLY A 510 4.85 -22.48 -1.42
N PRO A 511 5.61 -23.15 -2.32
CA PRO A 511 5.09 -24.26 -3.15
C PRO A 511 4.46 -25.44 -2.40
N LEU A 512 4.82 -25.66 -1.14
CA LEU A 512 4.31 -26.79 -0.34
C LEU A 512 3.01 -26.51 0.42
N LYS A 513 2.52 -25.26 0.44
CA LYS A 513 1.42 -24.85 1.33
C LYS A 513 0.39 -23.90 0.70
N MET A 514 0.55 -23.57 -0.58
CA MET A 514 -0.35 -22.70 -1.34
C MET A 514 -0.59 -23.29 -2.73
N SER A 515 -1.66 -22.87 -3.41
CA SER A 515 -1.83 -23.20 -4.83
C SER A 515 -0.74 -22.54 -5.67
N TRP A 516 -0.35 -23.15 -6.78
CA TRP A 516 0.66 -22.59 -7.70
C TRP A 516 0.35 -21.16 -8.13
N VAL A 517 -0.92 -20.85 -8.43
CA VAL A 517 -1.33 -19.51 -8.87
C VAL A 517 -1.28 -18.49 -7.73
N GLN A 518 -1.72 -18.87 -6.52
CA GLN A 518 -1.65 -18.00 -5.34
C GLN A 518 -0.19 -17.73 -4.93
N PHE A 519 0.65 -18.75 -4.99
CA PHE A 519 2.08 -18.62 -4.75
C PHE A 519 2.74 -17.68 -5.79
N MET A 520 2.39 -17.76 -7.07
CA MET A 520 2.87 -16.81 -8.08
C MET A 520 2.43 -15.36 -7.80
N CYS A 521 1.23 -15.14 -7.25
CA CYS A 521 0.79 -13.80 -6.83
C CYS A 521 1.70 -13.23 -5.73
N TYR A 522 2.11 -14.05 -4.76
CA TYR A 522 3.05 -13.62 -3.73
C TYR A 522 4.47 -13.41 -4.29
N SER A 523 4.91 -14.29 -5.18
CA SER A 523 6.20 -14.15 -5.85
C SER A 523 6.29 -12.88 -6.69
N GLU A 524 5.22 -12.52 -7.40
CA GLU A 524 5.14 -11.26 -8.14
C GLU A 524 5.45 -10.08 -7.24
N LEU A 525 4.68 -9.90 -6.16
CA LEU A 525 4.85 -8.79 -5.22
C LEU A 525 6.26 -8.75 -4.60
N ALA A 526 6.76 -9.89 -4.12
CA ALA A 526 8.07 -9.95 -3.47
C ALA A 526 9.22 -9.61 -4.42
N PHE A 527 9.19 -10.14 -5.65
CA PHE A 527 10.27 -9.99 -6.62
C PHE A 527 10.12 -8.76 -7.52
N MET A 528 8.96 -8.13 -7.58
CA MET A 528 8.68 -6.97 -8.43
C MET A 528 9.77 -5.89 -8.35
N PRO A 529 10.25 -5.45 -7.16
CA PRO A 529 11.29 -4.42 -7.10
C PRO A 529 12.59 -4.85 -7.77
N LEU A 530 13.05 -6.08 -7.53
CA LEU A 530 14.30 -6.63 -8.09
C LEU A 530 14.20 -6.86 -9.60
N LEU A 531 13.12 -7.51 -10.06
CA LEU A 531 12.94 -7.81 -11.48
C LEU A 531 12.83 -6.53 -12.29
N ASN A 532 12.11 -5.53 -11.79
CA ASN A 532 11.96 -4.24 -12.47
C ASN A 532 13.27 -3.45 -12.46
N CYS A 533 13.93 -3.28 -11.32
CA CYS A 533 15.11 -2.41 -11.26
C CYS A 533 16.30 -2.98 -12.06
N LEU A 534 16.59 -4.28 -11.93
CA LEU A 534 17.72 -4.92 -12.65
C LEU A 534 17.52 -4.87 -14.17
N SER A 535 16.29 -5.12 -14.63
CA SER A 535 15.97 -5.09 -16.06
C SER A 535 16.01 -3.66 -16.60
N LEU A 536 15.38 -2.71 -15.92
CA LEU A 536 15.22 -1.35 -16.44
C LEU A 536 16.53 -0.57 -16.41
N TRP A 537 17.42 -0.79 -15.44
CA TRP A 537 18.76 -0.21 -15.49
C TRP A 537 19.57 -0.68 -16.70
N SER A 538 19.43 -1.96 -17.08
CA SER A 538 20.07 -2.49 -18.28
C SER A 538 19.48 -1.87 -19.54
N PHE A 539 18.14 -1.77 -19.67
CA PHE A 539 17.49 -1.12 -20.81
C PHE A 539 17.68 0.41 -20.86
N ALA A 540 18.03 1.03 -19.73
CA ALA A 540 18.29 2.47 -19.63
C ALA A 540 19.69 2.86 -20.10
N PHE A 541 20.66 1.93 -20.09
CA PHE A 541 22.04 2.21 -20.48
C PHE A 541 22.58 1.36 -21.62
N ILE A 542 22.33 0.05 -21.63
CA ILE A 542 22.98 -0.84 -22.60
C ILE A 542 22.56 -0.51 -24.04
N PRO A 543 21.26 -0.32 -24.37
CA PRO A 543 20.86 0.07 -25.71
C PRO A 543 21.40 1.43 -26.15
N GLN A 544 21.48 2.38 -25.22
CA GLN A 544 21.93 3.76 -25.43
C GLN A 544 23.45 3.79 -25.66
N LEU A 545 24.22 3.05 -24.87
CA LEU A 545 25.66 2.92 -25.07
C LEU A 545 25.99 2.21 -26.37
N CYS A 546 25.25 1.16 -26.73
CA CYS A 546 25.43 0.48 -28.01
C CYS A 546 25.02 1.38 -29.19
N LEU A 547 23.95 2.18 -29.04
CA LEU A 547 23.56 3.18 -30.04
C LEU A 547 24.63 4.27 -30.18
N PHE A 548 25.22 4.69 -29.07
CA PHE A 548 26.33 5.65 -29.04
C PHE A 548 27.64 5.09 -29.60
N ASN A 549 27.78 3.78 -29.78
CA ASN A 549 29.00 3.15 -30.32
C ASN A 549 28.77 2.43 -31.65
N ASP A 550 27.62 2.65 -32.28
CA ASP A 550 27.24 1.99 -33.53
C ASP A 550 27.25 0.45 -33.46
N ILE A 551 26.91 -0.11 -32.29
CA ILE A 551 26.77 -1.55 -32.05
C ILE A 551 25.29 -1.95 -32.15
N PRO A 552 24.90 -2.82 -33.11
CA PRO A 552 23.52 -3.28 -33.24
C PRO A 552 23.18 -4.35 -32.19
N LEU A 553 22.05 -4.16 -31.49
CA LEU A 553 21.51 -5.11 -30.50
C LEU A 553 20.24 -5.85 -30.95
N TYR A 554 19.64 -5.38 -32.04
CA TYR A 554 18.41 -5.93 -32.60
C TYR A 554 18.66 -6.40 -34.05
N PRO A 555 17.84 -7.32 -34.57
CA PRO A 555 17.83 -7.59 -36.00
C PRO A 555 17.61 -6.31 -36.79
N LYS A 556 18.09 -6.29 -38.03
CA LYS A 556 17.75 -5.24 -39.00
C LYS A 556 16.23 -5.14 -39.15
N VAL A 557 15.67 -3.95 -39.38
CA VAL A 557 14.21 -3.84 -39.57
C VAL A 557 13.73 -4.70 -40.73
N SER A 558 14.56 -4.85 -41.77
CA SER A 558 14.23 -5.63 -42.95
C SER A 558 14.28 -7.14 -42.69
N ASP A 559 14.85 -7.58 -41.57
CA ASP A 559 14.92 -8.99 -41.19
C ASP A 559 13.58 -9.43 -40.56
N SER A 560 13.07 -10.57 -41.01
CA SER A 560 11.89 -11.22 -40.45
C SER A 560 11.95 -11.43 -38.92
N ASN A 561 13.14 -11.62 -38.34
CA ASN A 561 13.35 -11.78 -36.91
C ASN A 561 13.00 -10.51 -36.11
N PHE A 562 13.03 -9.33 -36.73
CA PHE A 562 12.61 -8.07 -36.09
C PHE A 562 11.14 -8.12 -35.65
N ASN A 563 10.30 -8.87 -36.37
CA ASN A 563 8.88 -9.03 -36.04
C ASN A 563 8.66 -9.63 -34.64
N ILE A 564 9.60 -10.43 -34.12
CA ILE A 564 9.52 -10.99 -32.77
C ILE A 564 9.40 -9.85 -31.74
N PHE A 565 10.32 -8.88 -31.82
CA PHE A 565 10.39 -7.74 -30.92
C PHE A 565 9.19 -6.81 -31.09
N LEU A 566 8.80 -6.56 -32.34
CA LEU A 566 7.64 -5.73 -32.67
C LEU A 566 6.34 -6.30 -32.09
N ILE A 567 6.11 -7.61 -32.27
CA ILE A 567 4.91 -8.28 -31.77
C ILE A 567 4.86 -8.24 -30.23
N ILE A 568 5.99 -8.51 -29.54
CA ILE A 568 6.06 -8.42 -28.07
C ILE A 568 5.70 -7.01 -27.61
N PHE A 569 6.33 -5.99 -28.21
CA PHE A 569 6.10 -4.59 -27.85
C PHE A 569 4.64 -4.20 -28.04
N VAL A 570 4.08 -4.43 -29.24
CA VAL A 570 2.69 -4.08 -29.55
C VAL A 570 1.72 -4.86 -28.66
N SER A 571 1.94 -6.15 -28.46
CA SER A 571 1.07 -6.98 -27.62
C SER A 571 1.06 -6.52 -26.16
N ALA A 572 2.22 -6.19 -25.58
CA ALA A 572 2.31 -5.70 -24.21
C ALA A 572 1.61 -4.34 -24.04
N ILE A 573 1.85 -3.41 -24.98
CA ILE A 573 1.25 -2.08 -24.97
C ILE A 573 -0.27 -2.15 -25.11
N LEU A 574 -0.79 -2.94 -26.06
CA LEU A 574 -2.23 -3.13 -26.26
C LEU A 574 -2.89 -3.76 -25.03
N LYS A 575 -2.24 -4.75 -24.39
CA LYS A 575 -2.80 -5.36 -23.18
C LYS A 575 -2.87 -4.40 -22.01
N SER A 576 -1.80 -3.63 -21.81
CA SER A 576 -1.75 -2.59 -20.76
C SER A 576 -2.80 -1.50 -21.00
N LEU A 577 -2.96 -1.05 -22.25
CA LEU A 577 -3.97 -0.07 -22.61
C LEU A 577 -5.40 -0.61 -22.39
N TYR A 578 -5.66 -1.84 -22.83
CA TYR A 578 -6.94 -2.53 -22.57
C TYR A 578 -7.28 -2.56 -21.08
N GLU A 579 -6.32 -2.85 -20.22
CA GLU A 579 -6.49 -2.87 -18.77
C GLU A 579 -6.78 -1.50 -18.16
N VAL A 580 -6.16 -0.44 -18.68
CA VAL A 580 -6.46 0.93 -18.26
C VAL A 580 -7.88 1.31 -18.66
N VAL A 581 -8.26 1.09 -19.92
CA VAL A 581 -9.59 1.45 -20.44
C VAL A 581 -10.70 0.66 -19.74
N THR A 582 -10.52 -0.65 -19.53
CA THR A 582 -11.53 -1.49 -18.85
C THR A 582 -11.74 -1.14 -17.38
N THR A 583 -10.78 -0.46 -16.75
CA THR A 583 -10.90 0.05 -15.37
C THR A 583 -11.36 1.52 -15.31
N GLY A 584 -11.78 2.09 -16.45
CA GLY A 584 -12.30 3.44 -16.59
C GLY A 584 -11.24 4.52 -16.79
N GLY A 585 -9.97 4.15 -16.98
CA GLY A 585 -8.88 5.09 -17.22
C GLY A 585 -8.80 5.57 -18.67
N GLN A 586 -8.16 6.71 -18.88
CA GLN A 586 -7.93 7.28 -20.21
C GLN A 586 -6.54 6.93 -20.75
N ILE A 587 -6.27 7.23 -22.02
CA ILE A 587 -4.92 7.08 -22.61
C ILE A 587 -3.87 7.88 -21.82
N ARG A 588 -4.26 9.04 -21.25
CA ARG A 588 -3.39 9.83 -20.39
C ARG A 588 -2.99 9.07 -19.12
N THR A 589 -3.93 8.38 -18.48
CA THR A 589 -3.68 7.49 -17.33
C THR A 589 -2.69 6.41 -17.71
N TRP A 590 -2.88 5.75 -18.85
CA TRP A 590 -1.96 4.73 -19.35
C TRP A 590 -0.53 5.28 -19.52
N ARG A 591 -0.39 6.45 -20.15
CA ARG A 591 0.93 7.10 -20.31
C ARG A 591 1.57 7.41 -18.95
N ASN A 592 0.80 7.87 -17.98
CA ASN A 592 1.29 8.20 -16.64
C ASN A 592 1.70 6.94 -15.87
N ASP A 593 0.91 5.86 -15.93
CA ASP A 593 1.24 4.54 -15.35
C ASP A 593 2.61 4.04 -15.86
N TRP A 594 2.85 4.11 -17.18
CA TRP A 594 4.13 3.71 -17.78
C TRP A 594 5.29 4.60 -17.35
N ARG A 595 5.10 5.92 -17.37
CA ARG A 595 6.14 6.88 -16.97
C ARG A 595 6.56 6.64 -15.53
N ILE A 596 5.60 6.61 -14.62
CA ILE A 596 5.91 6.48 -13.20
C ILE A 596 6.47 5.10 -12.87
N TRP A 597 6.05 4.03 -13.57
CA TRP A 597 6.67 2.71 -13.46
C TRP A 597 8.16 2.73 -13.87
N MET A 598 8.50 3.38 -14.99
CA MET A 598 9.91 3.54 -15.40
C MET A 598 10.71 4.33 -14.37
N MET A 599 10.18 5.48 -13.91
CA MET A 599 10.82 6.31 -12.90
C MET A 599 11.05 5.54 -11.59
N ARG A 600 10.00 4.92 -11.03
CA ARG A 600 10.07 4.11 -9.79
C ARG A 600 11.10 2.98 -9.90
N SER A 601 11.24 2.38 -11.09
CA SER A 601 12.16 1.26 -11.30
C SER A 601 13.63 1.64 -11.19
N VAL A 602 14.03 2.78 -11.77
CA VAL A 602 15.41 3.28 -11.68
C VAL A 602 15.68 4.06 -10.40
N THR A 603 14.64 4.48 -9.67
CA THR A 603 14.77 5.19 -8.39
C THR A 603 14.38 4.30 -7.20
N SER A 604 13.12 4.35 -6.75
CA SER A 604 12.62 3.73 -5.52
C SER A 604 12.87 2.23 -5.43
N ASN A 605 12.63 1.47 -6.50
CA ASN A 605 12.85 0.03 -6.52
C ASN A 605 14.34 -0.32 -6.44
N PHE A 606 15.19 0.46 -7.11
CA PHE A 606 16.63 0.30 -7.07
C PHE A 606 17.18 0.59 -5.67
N TYR A 607 16.91 1.78 -5.11
CA TYR A 607 17.43 2.15 -3.80
C TYR A 607 16.81 1.34 -2.66
N GLY A 608 15.52 1.00 -2.75
CA GLY A 608 14.87 0.12 -1.79
C GLY A 608 15.53 -1.26 -1.78
N SER A 609 15.84 -1.83 -2.95
CA SER A 609 16.51 -3.12 -3.04
C SER A 609 17.97 -3.06 -2.59
N LEU A 610 18.69 -2.00 -2.98
CA LEU A 610 20.08 -1.79 -2.62
C LEU A 610 20.26 -1.61 -1.10
N ASP A 611 19.34 -0.91 -0.44
CA ASP A 611 19.33 -0.74 1.02
C ASP A 611 19.32 -2.10 1.72
N VAL A 612 18.48 -3.04 1.26
CA VAL A 612 18.44 -4.41 1.82
C VAL A 612 19.75 -5.15 1.59
N VAL A 613 20.32 -5.07 0.38
CA VAL A 613 21.61 -5.73 0.07
C VAL A 613 22.71 -5.20 0.97
N PHE A 614 22.83 -3.88 1.13
CA PHE A 614 23.81 -3.27 2.02
C PHE A 614 23.57 -3.60 3.49
N ASN A 615 22.31 -3.61 3.94
CA ASN A 615 21.97 -4.03 5.30
C ASN A 615 22.39 -5.49 5.55
N LYS A 616 22.19 -6.40 4.59
CA LYS A 616 22.63 -7.80 4.69
C LYS A 616 24.14 -7.98 4.68
N LEU A 617 24.87 -7.11 3.99
CA LEU A 617 26.33 -7.08 3.98
C LEU A 617 26.91 -6.38 5.21
N GLY A 618 26.09 -5.89 6.14
CA GLY A 618 26.53 -5.17 7.33
C GLY A 618 27.06 -3.76 7.07
N MET A 619 26.79 -3.21 5.87
CA MET A 619 27.33 -1.92 5.42
C MET A 619 26.46 -0.72 5.83
N LYS A 620 25.22 -0.95 6.25
CA LYS A 620 24.27 0.10 6.64
C LYS A 620 23.24 -0.43 7.65
N GLN A 621 22.68 0.46 8.47
CA GLN A 621 21.51 0.16 9.30
C GLN A 621 20.23 0.50 8.54
N ALA A 622 19.19 -0.32 8.72
CA ALA A 622 17.88 -0.08 8.14
C ALA A 622 17.30 1.26 8.66
N SER A 623 16.96 2.16 7.74
CA SER A 623 16.35 3.46 8.07
C SER A 623 14.87 3.47 7.72
N PHE A 624 14.01 3.87 8.67
CA PHE A 624 12.58 4.06 8.44
C PHE A 624 12.20 5.52 8.69
N LEU A 625 11.68 6.19 7.65
CA LEU A 625 11.13 7.54 7.73
C LEU A 625 9.64 7.47 7.38
N PRO A 626 8.72 7.82 8.31
CA PRO A 626 7.31 7.99 7.99
C PRO A 626 7.13 9.03 6.88
N THR A 627 6.18 8.81 5.98
CA THR A 627 5.79 9.79 4.96
C THR A 627 5.08 10.95 5.64
N ASN A 628 5.34 12.18 5.19
CA ASN A 628 4.60 13.34 5.66
C ASN A 628 3.18 13.32 5.07
N LYS A 629 2.15 13.51 5.90
CA LYS A 629 0.75 13.57 5.46
C LYS A 629 0.20 15.00 5.45
N VAL A 630 1.01 15.97 5.87
CA VAL A 630 0.68 17.39 5.75
C VAL A 630 0.78 17.78 4.27
N ILE A 631 -0.31 18.32 3.74
CA ILE A 631 -0.37 18.84 2.38
C ILE A 631 0.34 20.20 2.34
N ASP A 632 1.29 20.34 1.41
CA ASP A 632 1.86 21.63 1.03
C ASP A 632 1.03 22.19 -0.14
N ASP A 633 0.38 23.34 0.09
CA ASP A 633 -0.55 23.94 -0.88
C ASP A 633 0.13 24.27 -2.23
N GLU A 634 1.41 24.62 -2.25
CA GLU A 634 2.16 24.90 -3.48
C GLU A 634 2.43 23.60 -4.26
N GLN A 635 2.84 22.55 -3.55
CA GLN A 635 3.07 21.22 -4.14
C GLN A 635 1.76 20.61 -4.66
N PHE A 636 0.68 20.74 -3.89
CA PHE A 636 -0.63 20.22 -4.26
C PHE A 636 -1.18 20.93 -5.51
N LYS A 637 -1.00 22.25 -5.61
CA LYS A 637 -1.41 23.02 -6.79
C LYS A 637 -0.68 22.55 -8.06
N LEU A 638 0.62 22.22 -7.97
CA LEU A 638 1.35 21.62 -9.10
C LEU A 638 0.74 20.27 -9.51
N TYR A 639 0.39 19.43 -8.54
CA TYR A 639 -0.26 18.14 -8.79
C TYR A 639 -1.62 18.28 -9.45
N GLU A 640 -2.46 19.24 -9.01
CA GLU A 640 -3.74 19.55 -9.65
C GLU A 640 -3.57 20.00 -11.10
N MET A 641 -2.50 20.73 -11.41
CA MET A 641 -2.16 21.16 -12.76
C MET A 641 -1.54 20.03 -13.63
N GLY A 642 -1.35 18.83 -13.08
CA GLY A 642 -0.68 17.73 -13.79
C GLY A 642 0.82 17.94 -13.99
N ILE A 643 1.45 18.78 -13.15
CA ILE A 643 2.86 19.14 -13.24
C ILE A 643 3.66 18.37 -12.19
N PHE A 644 4.76 17.73 -12.61
CA PHE A 644 5.67 17.03 -11.70
C PHE A 644 6.38 18.01 -10.76
N ASP A 645 6.50 17.67 -9.48
CA ASP A 645 7.29 18.42 -8.52
C ASP A 645 8.60 17.66 -8.26
N PHE A 646 9.70 18.20 -8.74
CA PHE A 646 11.03 17.62 -8.59
C PHE A 646 11.78 18.12 -7.34
N ARG A 647 11.11 18.77 -6.38
CA ARG A 647 11.69 19.06 -5.05
C ARG A 647 11.82 17.77 -4.23
N THR A 648 12.84 16.98 -4.54
CA THR A 648 13.12 15.67 -3.92
C THR A 648 14.62 15.50 -3.67
N ALA A 649 14.97 14.45 -2.94
CA ALA A 649 16.38 14.14 -2.65
C ALA A 649 17.18 13.93 -3.95
N THR A 650 18.42 14.44 -3.97
CA THR A 650 19.36 14.26 -5.08
C THR A 650 19.56 12.78 -5.43
N THR A 651 19.46 11.89 -4.44
CA THR A 651 19.51 10.42 -4.62
C THR A 651 18.47 9.91 -5.61
N PHE A 652 17.26 10.49 -5.69
CA PHE A 652 16.25 10.09 -6.66
C PHE A 652 16.40 10.80 -8.01
N LEU A 653 16.75 12.09 -8.00
CA LEU A 653 16.85 12.87 -9.25
C LEU A 653 18.09 12.51 -10.07
N ALA A 654 19.26 12.40 -9.45
CA ALA A 654 20.51 12.26 -10.19
C ALA A 654 20.52 11.02 -11.11
N PRO A 655 20.06 9.83 -10.68
CA PRO A 655 19.87 8.68 -11.56
C PRO A 655 18.94 8.95 -12.74
N LEU A 656 17.78 9.53 -12.47
CA LEU A 656 16.74 9.78 -13.48
C LEU A 656 17.25 10.74 -14.56
N VAL A 657 17.89 11.84 -14.14
CA VAL A 657 18.46 12.84 -15.03
C VAL A 657 19.64 12.26 -15.81
N THR A 658 20.50 11.46 -15.17
CA THR A 658 21.65 10.81 -15.83
C THR A 658 21.19 9.88 -16.95
N VAL A 659 20.18 9.03 -16.69
CA VAL A 659 19.61 8.13 -17.71
C VAL A 659 19.07 8.93 -18.90
N ILE A 660 18.34 10.02 -18.64
CA ILE A 660 17.81 10.87 -19.71
C ILE A 660 18.93 11.56 -20.51
N LEU A 661 19.95 12.09 -19.86
CA LEU A 661 21.08 12.75 -20.54
C LEU A 661 21.89 11.77 -21.40
N VAL A 662 22.20 10.57 -20.90
CA VAL A 662 22.84 9.50 -21.69
C VAL A 662 21.98 9.13 -22.90
N ASN A 663 20.66 9.01 -22.72
CA ASN A 663 19.75 8.69 -23.81
C ASN A 663 19.67 9.82 -24.86
N ILE A 664 19.65 11.09 -24.44
CA ILE A 664 19.71 12.25 -25.37
C ILE A 664 21.02 12.21 -26.16
N ALA A 665 22.16 12.02 -25.50
CA ALA A 665 23.46 11.98 -26.17
C ALA A 665 23.54 10.86 -27.22
N ALA A 666 23.07 9.65 -26.87
CA ALA A 666 22.98 8.52 -27.79
C ALA A 666 22.06 8.80 -28.98
N PHE A 667 20.86 9.34 -28.73
CA PHE A 667 19.90 9.66 -29.78
C PHE A 667 20.41 10.73 -30.75
N VAL A 668 20.98 11.81 -30.22
CA VAL A 668 21.54 12.90 -31.03
C VAL A 668 22.71 12.40 -31.86
N ARG A 669 23.63 11.61 -31.29
CA ARG A 669 24.74 11.01 -32.06
C ARG A 669 24.21 10.15 -33.21
N ALA A 670 23.22 9.29 -32.95
CA ALA A 670 22.63 8.44 -33.98
C ALA A 670 21.97 9.24 -35.11
N LEU A 671 21.28 10.34 -34.78
CA LEU A 671 20.70 11.24 -35.78
C LEU A 671 21.79 11.95 -36.61
N VAL A 672 22.86 12.43 -35.99
CA VAL A 672 23.97 13.08 -36.67
C VAL A 672 24.66 12.10 -37.63
N VAL A 673 24.97 10.88 -37.18
CA VAL A 673 25.56 9.83 -38.03
C VAL A 673 24.64 9.52 -39.20
N ASN A 674 23.34 9.35 -38.96
CA ASN A 674 22.37 9.04 -40.02
C ASN A 674 22.19 10.16 -41.06
N VAL A 675 22.45 11.42 -40.71
CA VAL A 675 22.28 12.58 -41.62
C VAL A 675 23.58 12.95 -42.33
N VAL A 676 24.72 12.88 -41.62
CA VAL A 676 26.01 13.36 -42.12
C VAL A 676 26.78 12.27 -42.85
N ASP A 677 26.67 11.02 -42.41
CA ASP A 677 27.44 9.89 -42.94
C ASP A 677 26.60 9.10 -43.96
N ASN A 678 26.24 9.76 -45.07
CA ASN A 678 25.48 9.17 -46.18
C ASN A 678 26.20 7.96 -46.82
N ASP A 679 27.47 7.74 -46.54
CA ASP A 679 28.28 6.63 -47.05
C ASP A 679 28.10 5.32 -46.24
N ARG A 680 27.44 5.35 -45.06
CA ARG A 680 27.10 4.15 -44.29
C ARG A 680 25.79 3.53 -44.75
N ASP A 681 25.83 2.86 -45.90
CA ASP A 681 24.69 2.12 -46.44
C ASP A 681 23.99 1.25 -45.37
N GLY A 682 22.70 1.52 -45.19
CA GLY A 682 21.81 0.76 -44.29
C GLY A 682 22.03 1.00 -42.78
N TYR A 683 22.59 2.14 -42.35
CA TYR A 683 22.68 2.48 -40.92
C TYR A 683 21.31 2.46 -40.23
N TRP A 684 20.33 3.14 -40.83
CA TRP A 684 18.94 3.15 -40.35
C TRP A 684 18.41 1.73 -40.16
N ASP A 685 18.61 0.87 -41.18
CA ASP A 685 18.11 -0.50 -41.18
C ASP A 685 18.70 -1.33 -40.04
N LYS A 686 19.98 -1.12 -39.70
CA LYS A 686 20.68 -1.79 -38.59
C LYS A 686 20.30 -1.24 -37.22
N MET A 687 20.04 0.07 -37.09
CA MET A 687 19.90 0.75 -35.79
C MET A 687 18.47 1.12 -35.39
N PHE A 688 17.50 0.87 -36.26
CA PHE A 688 16.11 1.27 -36.04
C PHE A 688 15.55 0.88 -34.67
N GLY A 689 15.76 -0.37 -34.22
CA GLY A 689 15.23 -0.83 -32.93
C GLY A 689 15.75 -0.02 -31.73
N GLN A 690 17.05 0.29 -31.71
CA GLN A 690 17.65 1.11 -30.65
C GLN A 690 17.22 2.57 -30.75
N MET A 691 17.15 3.13 -31.96
CA MET A 691 16.67 4.50 -32.18
C MET A 691 15.21 4.67 -31.74
N PHE A 692 14.34 3.70 -32.08
CA PHE A 692 12.95 3.70 -31.67
C PHE A 692 12.81 3.60 -30.15
N LEU A 693 13.54 2.69 -29.50
CA LEU A 693 13.52 2.56 -28.04
C LEU A 693 13.99 3.85 -27.36
N SER A 694 15.09 4.43 -27.85
CA SER A 694 15.64 5.69 -27.36
C SER A 694 14.61 6.83 -27.45
N PHE A 695 13.99 7.00 -28.62
CA PHE A 695 12.91 7.96 -28.85
C PHE A 695 11.72 7.72 -27.91
N TYR A 696 11.27 6.46 -27.78
CA TYR A 696 10.15 6.09 -26.92
C TYR A 696 10.41 6.46 -25.45
N ILE A 697 11.62 6.24 -24.95
CA ILE A 697 12.02 6.62 -23.58
C ILE A 697 11.98 8.14 -23.41
N LEU A 698 12.48 8.92 -24.38
CA LEU A 698 12.48 10.39 -24.32
C LEU A 698 11.05 10.95 -24.33
N VAL A 699 10.18 10.45 -25.21
CA VAL A 699 8.77 10.88 -25.29
C VAL A 699 8.02 10.52 -24.01
N SER A 700 8.21 9.30 -23.51
CA SER A 700 7.51 8.84 -22.31
C SER A 700 7.92 9.61 -21.06
N ASN A 701 9.19 10.03 -20.97
CA ASN A 701 9.76 10.75 -19.83
C ASN A 701 10.04 12.24 -20.13
N TYR A 702 9.30 12.82 -21.08
CA TYR A 702 9.44 14.23 -21.46
C TYR A 702 9.35 15.18 -20.25
N THR A 703 8.58 14.85 -19.22
CA THR A 703 8.45 15.66 -18.01
C THR A 703 9.77 15.89 -17.27
N VAL A 704 10.73 14.96 -17.37
CA VAL A 704 12.08 15.14 -16.82
C VAL A 704 12.87 16.15 -17.65
N ILE A 705 12.75 16.08 -18.99
CA ILE A 705 13.39 17.01 -19.92
C ILE A 705 12.83 18.41 -19.73
N GLU A 706 11.51 18.53 -19.64
CA GLU A 706 10.78 19.76 -19.34
C GLU A 706 11.22 20.33 -17.99
N GLY A 707 11.27 19.51 -16.94
CA GLY A 707 11.72 19.88 -15.60
C GLY A 707 13.18 20.36 -15.57
N MET A 708 14.03 19.83 -16.44
CA MET A 708 15.47 20.17 -16.53
C MET A 708 15.74 21.42 -17.36
N ILE A 709 15.12 21.54 -18.53
CA ILE A 709 15.51 22.54 -19.54
C ILE A 709 14.53 23.71 -19.60
N ILE A 710 13.23 23.42 -19.58
CA ILE A 710 12.17 24.39 -19.92
C ILE A 710 11.68 25.11 -18.67
N ARG A 711 11.40 24.37 -17.60
CA ARG A 711 10.80 24.90 -16.38
C ARG A 711 11.77 25.74 -15.56
N ARG A 712 11.21 26.74 -14.88
CA ARG A 712 11.92 27.70 -14.02
C ARG A 712 11.20 27.96 -12.69
N ASP A 713 10.10 27.26 -12.44
CA ASP A 713 9.37 27.29 -11.17
C ASP A 713 10.11 26.47 -10.10
N LYS A 714 9.69 26.59 -8.83
CA LYS A 714 10.35 25.89 -7.72
C LYS A 714 10.29 24.36 -7.81
N GLY A 715 9.34 23.80 -8.56
CA GLY A 715 9.22 22.37 -8.81
C GLY A 715 10.09 21.85 -9.95
N SER A 716 10.91 22.70 -10.59
CA SER A 716 11.86 22.30 -11.63
C SER A 716 13.03 21.49 -11.05
N ILE A 717 13.79 20.83 -11.93
CA ILE A 717 15.00 20.11 -11.52
C ILE A 717 16.10 21.15 -11.23
N PRO A 718 16.77 21.11 -10.06
CA PRO A 718 17.82 22.06 -9.75
C PRO A 718 19.02 21.94 -10.68
N LEU A 719 19.60 23.07 -11.09
CA LEU A 719 20.75 23.11 -12.02
C LEU A 719 21.94 22.28 -11.53
N TYR A 720 22.24 22.30 -10.23
CA TYR A 720 23.35 21.53 -9.68
C TYR A 720 23.18 20.01 -9.89
N VAL A 721 21.94 19.51 -9.86
CA VAL A 721 21.64 18.10 -10.14
C VAL A 721 21.90 17.80 -11.61
N THR A 722 21.45 18.67 -12.52
CA THR A 722 21.71 18.53 -13.96
C THR A 722 23.20 18.52 -14.27
N LEU A 723 23.98 19.41 -13.66
CA LEU A 723 25.44 19.45 -13.83
C LEU A 723 26.11 18.17 -13.31
N LEU A 724 25.73 17.72 -12.11
CA LEU A 724 26.24 16.48 -11.52
C LEU A 724 25.90 15.26 -12.40
N SER A 725 24.65 15.15 -12.84
CA SER A 725 24.20 14.11 -13.77
C SER A 725 24.90 14.20 -15.12
N GLY A 726 25.25 15.40 -15.59
CA GLY A 726 26.07 15.60 -16.79
C GLY A 726 27.45 14.98 -16.65
N VAL A 727 28.12 15.21 -15.52
CA VAL A 727 29.43 14.57 -15.21
C VAL A 727 29.29 13.05 -15.19
N PHE A 728 28.28 12.51 -14.52
CA PHE A 728 28.02 11.07 -14.52
C PHE A 728 27.72 10.53 -15.92
N SER A 729 26.97 11.27 -16.73
CA SER A 729 26.62 10.87 -18.10
C SER A 729 27.86 10.77 -18.98
N VAL A 730 28.76 11.76 -18.92
CA VAL A 730 30.04 11.73 -19.65
C VAL A 730 30.89 10.55 -19.19
N PHE A 731 31.00 10.33 -17.89
CA PHE A 731 31.75 9.19 -17.34
C PHE A 731 31.19 7.84 -17.84
N ILE A 732 29.86 7.68 -17.81
CA ILE A 732 29.18 6.47 -18.29
C ILE A 732 29.39 6.29 -19.80
N LEU A 733 29.28 7.35 -20.60
CA LEU A 733 29.51 7.27 -22.05
C LEU A 733 30.97 6.89 -22.35
N LEU A 734 31.95 7.51 -21.69
CA LEU A 734 33.37 7.24 -21.94
C LEU A 734 33.77 5.82 -21.52
N ILE A 735 33.48 5.44 -20.28
CA ILE A 735 33.83 4.12 -19.75
C ILE A 735 33.00 3.03 -20.40
N GLY A 736 31.71 3.29 -20.61
CA GLY A 736 30.84 2.37 -21.33
C GLY A 736 31.38 2.09 -22.71
N SER A 737 31.76 3.12 -23.47
CA SER A 737 32.38 2.93 -24.79
C SER A 737 33.69 2.14 -24.70
N ALA A 738 34.54 2.41 -23.70
CA ALA A 738 35.79 1.68 -23.50
C ALA A 738 35.63 0.21 -23.07
N ILE A 739 34.50 -0.16 -22.46
CA ILE A 739 34.17 -1.55 -22.11
C ILE A 739 33.57 -2.30 -23.32
N LEU A 740 32.92 -1.56 -24.22
CA LEU A 740 32.17 -2.11 -25.35
C LEU A 740 32.99 -2.26 -26.63
N CYS A 741 33.96 -1.37 -26.85
CA CYS A 741 34.93 -1.39 -27.94
C CYS A 741 36.22 -2.09 -27.51
#